data_AF-A0A3D5GBF6-F1
#
_entry.id   AF-A0A3D5GBF6-F1
#
_cell.length_a   1.000
_cell.length_b   1.000
_cell.length_c   1.000
_cell.angle_alpha   90.00
_cell.angle_beta   90.00
_cell.angle_gamma   90.00
#
_symmetry.space_group_name_H-M   'P 1'
#
loop_
_entity.id
_entity.type
_entity.pdbx_description
1 polymer ?
#
loop_
_entity_poly.entity_id
_entity_poly.type
_entity_poly.pdbx_seq_one_letter_code
_entity_poly.pdbx_strand_id
1 'polypeptide(L)'
;MTNFQLLSIGNNTIFRLGLRVAIEQYPDLQVVAEASTATEALQVLEALAIDSGEKKPADLVIFDLETQNLPGSKMSFLAFCQQLKSLYPNLPLLLLGGPGPPTPALLARLQQVGANGYSPKDRDISVTIEAMRLVASGQTYWPMDLSASSEIALNAGIIQAVENSALGTEEKADSPTVSTPVTQKLLAYFCLSGLRQIDAALAIVKADLQQVKAADSEDFTSILDGVVLNGRRRELLAARWIVSQLLPEERREKSEGRSQREEVRGKREEVRGERVLNHAELEVANSPVLVESSVIGNDWQGSLFDSVAAKLQLDLVNLTGVPLEIDILRSTKKLELLSSILRKLKDLLEELRLGQVELTQLSEKMPAILRDLWSGTIIDFFGKYYTLPAPETQVFESSQPSLKWRESQGKIAVAGNGLEVVPVLLEDAGAVAAEILDKIPIALDLFAHLLFETPLTVDNISCLPGSPPAMQRAEALLENLAIQVASGVVQPLLNNFADVEEIKQTFYDGKLISTRQIERFRNNLSWKYRWDSYFVEPKAIFESRFWLYVLGERGIQRISIYAPRNQELAQLSGWQLALTLVLEARDAIAPRVRAVISLLGTGVVYVLTQVIGRGIGLIGRGVIQGIGNSLQDSKFGKNG
;
A
#
# COMPACT_ATOMS: atom_id res chain seq x y z
N MET A 1 -24.43 7.93 32.14
CA MET A 1 -23.38 7.38 31.25
C MET A 1 -22.42 6.62 32.14
N THR A 2 -22.16 5.34 31.86
CA THR A 2 -21.18 4.56 32.61
C THR A 2 -19.79 5.06 32.27
N ASN A 3 -19.04 5.55 33.27
CA ASN A 3 -17.67 6.01 33.10
C ASN A 3 -16.74 4.83 33.39
N PHE A 4 -15.98 4.36 32.39
CA PHE A 4 -15.07 3.23 32.54
C PHE A 4 -13.68 3.70 32.96
N GLN A 5 -13.18 3.14 34.06
CA GLN A 5 -11.84 3.40 34.58
C GLN A 5 -10.82 2.48 33.92
N LEU A 6 -9.84 3.07 33.24
CA LEU A 6 -8.86 2.37 32.42
C LEU A 6 -7.46 2.45 33.03
N LEU A 7 -6.75 1.33 33.04
CA LEU A 7 -5.31 1.28 33.32
C LEU A 7 -4.58 1.06 32.00
N SER A 8 -3.67 1.97 31.63
CA SER A 8 -2.82 1.79 30.45
C SER A 8 -1.42 1.32 30.84
N ILE A 9 -0.95 0.25 30.21
CA ILE A 9 0.37 -0.32 30.42
C ILE A 9 1.13 -0.29 29.11
N GLY A 10 2.30 0.33 29.09
CA GLY A 10 3.16 0.36 27.92
C GLY A 10 4.44 1.11 28.21
N ASN A 11 5.55 0.74 27.58
CA ASN A 11 6.85 1.38 27.74
C ASN A 11 6.99 2.66 26.88
N ASN A 12 6.27 2.76 25.77
CA ASN A 12 6.38 3.86 24.81
C ASN A 12 5.64 5.12 25.27
N THR A 13 6.41 6.11 25.73
CA THR A 13 5.88 7.38 26.25
C THR A 13 5.09 8.18 25.22
N ILE A 14 5.49 8.15 23.93
CA ILE A 14 4.77 8.87 22.86
C ILE A 14 3.42 8.20 22.61
N PHE A 15 3.40 6.86 22.54
CA PHE A 15 2.17 6.11 22.32
C PHE A 15 1.18 6.26 23.48
N ARG A 16 1.65 6.14 24.74
CA ARG A 16 0.81 6.37 25.93
C ARG A 16 0.20 7.77 25.93
N LEU A 17 1.01 8.81 25.65
CA LEU A 17 0.52 10.18 25.59
C LEU A 17 -0.54 10.35 24.48
N GLY A 18 -0.27 9.81 23.29
CA GLY A 18 -1.23 9.84 22.18
C GLY A 18 -2.53 9.12 22.50
N LEU A 19 -2.44 7.95 23.13
CA LEU A 19 -3.60 7.17 23.57
C LEU A 19 -4.42 7.90 24.63
N ARG A 20 -3.75 8.51 25.62
CA ARG A 20 -4.41 9.32 26.65
C ARG A 20 -5.16 10.52 26.04
N VAL A 21 -4.50 11.28 25.17
CA VAL A 21 -5.11 12.45 24.48
C VAL A 21 -6.25 12.04 23.55
N ALA A 22 -6.21 10.82 23.01
CA ALA A 22 -7.32 10.25 22.26
C ALA A 22 -8.50 9.90 23.18
N ILE A 23 -8.24 9.21 24.29
CA ILE A 23 -9.26 8.81 25.27
C ILE A 23 -9.93 10.02 25.92
N GLU A 24 -9.19 11.11 26.18
CA GLU A 24 -9.73 12.38 26.72
C GLU A 24 -10.86 12.99 25.86
N GLN A 25 -10.96 12.63 24.59
CA GLN A 25 -12.05 13.08 23.71
C GLN A 25 -13.37 12.32 23.95
N TYR A 26 -13.35 11.25 24.77
CA TYR A 26 -14.47 10.37 25.06
C TYR A 26 -14.80 10.39 26.56
N PRO A 27 -15.81 11.18 27.00
CA PRO A 27 -16.11 11.40 28.42
C PRO A 27 -16.53 10.15 29.21
N ASP A 28 -16.85 9.06 28.51
CA ASP A 28 -17.23 7.78 29.08
C ASP A 28 -16.04 6.85 29.38
N LEU A 29 -14.82 7.25 28.99
CA LEU A 29 -13.58 6.52 29.22
C LEU A 29 -12.59 7.42 29.98
N GLN A 30 -12.02 6.91 31.07
CA GLN A 30 -11.08 7.67 31.90
C GLN A 30 -9.85 6.83 32.22
N VAL A 31 -8.67 7.31 31.85
CA VAL A 31 -7.40 6.68 32.28
C VAL A 31 -7.11 7.08 33.72
N VAL A 32 -7.20 6.12 34.65
CA VAL A 32 -7.01 6.36 36.10
C VAL A 32 -5.58 6.14 36.56
N ALA A 33 -4.83 5.32 35.84
CA ALA A 33 -3.41 5.14 36.08
C ALA A 33 -2.69 4.66 34.83
N GLU A 34 -1.37 4.82 34.83
CA GLU A 34 -0.49 4.29 33.79
C GLU A 34 0.72 3.62 34.41
N ALA A 35 1.22 2.60 33.72
CA ALA A 35 2.44 1.90 34.09
C ALA A 35 3.35 1.70 32.89
N SER A 36 4.65 1.90 33.10
CA SER A 36 5.68 1.71 32.09
C SER A 36 6.28 0.29 32.10
N THR A 37 6.14 -0.43 33.21
CA THR A 37 6.66 -1.78 33.42
C THR A 37 5.61 -2.72 34.01
N ALA A 38 5.83 -4.03 33.85
CA ALA A 38 4.95 -5.07 34.43
C ALA A 38 4.89 -5.01 35.95
N THR A 39 6.03 -4.74 36.60
CA THR A 39 6.11 -4.65 38.07
C THR A 39 5.36 -3.42 38.59
N GLU A 40 5.54 -2.27 37.95
CA GLU A 40 4.79 -1.04 38.24
C GLU A 40 3.29 -1.25 38.02
N ALA A 41 2.89 -1.95 36.96
CA ALA A 41 1.48 -2.24 36.68
C ALA A 41 0.82 -3.06 37.79
N LEU A 42 1.52 -4.06 38.33
CA LEU A 42 1.01 -4.86 39.45
C LEU A 42 0.92 -4.04 40.74
N GLN A 43 1.90 -3.17 41.02
CA GLN A 43 1.87 -2.28 42.19
C GLN A 43 0.72 -1.27 42.11
N VAL A 44 0.48 -0.71 40.93
CA VAL A 44 -0.64 0.20 40.67
C VAL A 44 -1.98 -0.52 40.84
N LEU A 45 -2.12 -1.74 40.32
CA LEU A 45 -3.34 -2.54 40.49
C LEU A 45 -3.58 -2.93 41.95
N GLU A 46 -2.53 -3.24 42.70
CA GLU A 46 -2.61 -3.51 44.14
C GLU A 46 -3.06 -2.26 44.91
N ALA A 47 -2.46 -1.10 44.62
CA ALA A 47 -2.86 0.17 45.23
C ALA A 47 -4.32 0.55 44.92
N LEU A 48 -4.74 0.41 43.65
CA LEU A 48 -6.12 0.68 43.22
C LEU A 48 -7.14 -0.32 43.82
N ALA A 49 -6.73 -1.57 44.04
CA ALA A 49 -7.57 -2.57 44.72
C ALA A 49 -7.76 -2.26 46.20
N ILE A 50 -6.78 -1.64 46.86
CA ILE A 50 -6.85 -1.23 48.27
C ILE A 50 -7.78 -0.02 48.45
N ASP A 51 -7.68 0.98 47.55
CA ASP A 51 -8.46 2.22 47.64
C ASP A 51 -9.95 2.06 47.29
N SER A 52 -10.29 1.13 46.39
CA SER A 52 -11.66 0.97 45.88
C SER A 52 -12.58 0.13 46.77
N GLY A 53 -12.05 -0.65 47.72
CA GLY A 53 -12.83 -1.54 48.60
C GLY A 53 -13.58 -2.68 47.88
N GLU A 54 -13.55 -2.72 46.55
CA GLU A 54 -14.16 -3.72 45.68
C GLU A 54 -13.09 -4.58 44.97
N LYS A 55 -13.45 -5.80 44.60
CA LYS A 55 -12.57 -6.76 43.90
C LYS A 55 -12.23 -6.36 42.43
N LYS A 56 -12.49 -5.12 42.02
CA LYS A 56 -12.33 -4.65 40.64
C LYS A 56 -11.49 -3.36 40.58
N PRO A 57 -10.15 -3.46 40.49
CA PRO A 57 -9.24 -2.30 40.53
C PRO A 57 -9.33 -1.38 39.30
N ALA A 58 -9.88 -1.86 38.18
CA ALA A 58 -10.15 -1.08 36.97
C ALA A 58 -11.24 -1.78 36.13
N ASP A 59 -11.90 -1.03 35.26
CA ASP A 59 -12.88 -1.57 34.31
C ASP A 59 -12.24 -2.22 33.09
N LEU A 60 -11.04 -1.78 32.71
CA LEU A 60 -10.26 -2.35 31.62
C LEU A 60 -8.77 -2.10 31.81
N VAL A 61 -7.96 -3.12 31.55
CA VAL A 61 -6.51 -2.97 31.36
C VAL A 61 -6.21 -2.95 29.87
N ILE A 62 -5.51 -1.92 29.44
CA ILE A 62 -4.98 -1.78 28.08
C ILE A 62 -3.49 -2.08 28.14
N PHE A 63 -3.05 -3.11 27.43
CA PHE A 63 -1.64 -3.51 27.42
C PHE A 63 -1.05 -3.35 26.03
N ASP A 64 -0.05 -2.49 25.92
CA ASP A 64 0.74 -2.29 24.71
C ASP A 64 1.79 -3.40 24.54
N LEU A 65 1.62 -4.21 23.49
CA LEU A 65 2.56 -5.23 23.05
C LEU A 65 3.66 -4.59 22.17
N GLU A 66 4.68 -3.97 22.78
CA GLU A 66 5.94 -3.71 22.07
C GLU A 66 6.81 -4.97 22.00
N THR A 67 7.61 -5.06 20.93
CA THR A 67 8.33 -6.26 20.50
C THR A 67 9.15 -6.93 21.62
N GLN A 68 8.69 -8.13 21.98
CA GLN A 68 9.34 -9.24 22.69
C GLN A 68 9.97 -9.03 24.08
N ASN A 69 10.13 -7.82 24.63
CA ASN A 69 10.56 -7.67 26.03
C ASN A 69 9.98 -6.40 26.68
N LEU A 70 9.38 -6.57 27.87
CA LEU A 70 9.13 -5.46 28.79
C LEU A 70 10.50 -4.97 29.32
N PRO A 71 10.87 -3.69 29.13
CA PRO A 71 12.10 -3.17 29.70
C PRO A 71 12.08 -3.30 31.23
N GLY A 72 13.12 -3.91 31.80
CA GLY A 72 13.30 -4.05 33.26
C GLY A 72 12.81 -5.37 33.88
N SER A 73 12.27 -6.32 33.11
CA SER A 73 11.84 -7.63 33.62
C SER A 73 12.32 -8.79 32.73
N LYS A 74 12.80 -9.89 33.33
CA LYS A 74 13.11 -11.15 32.62
C LYS A 74 11.85 -11.92 32.17
N MET A 75 10.66 -11.35 32.38
CA MET A 75 9.37 -11.99 32.17
C MET A 75 8.83 -11.71 30.76
N SER A 76 8.45 -12.78 30.05
CA SER A 76 7.72 -12.68 28.78
C SER A 76 6.34 -12.05 28.97
N PHE A 77 5.84 -11.30 27.98
CA PHE A 77 4.50 -10.70 28.02
C PHE A 77 3.38 -11.74 28.24
N LEU A 78 3.54 -12.96 27.71
CA LEU A 78 2.56 -14.04 27.95
C LEU A 78 2.53 -14.44 29.42
N ALA A 79 3.70 -14.53 30.05
CA ALA A 79 3.83 -14.85 31.47
C ALA A 79 3.24 -13.71 32.33
N PHE A 80 3.42 -12.45 31.93
CA PHE A 80 2.79 -11.31 32.59
C PHE A 80 1.26 -11.38 32.50
N CYS A 81 0.69 -11.60 31.31
CA CYS A 81 -0.76 -11.70 31.15
C CYS A 81 -1.34 -12.91 31.92
N GLN A 82 -0.63 -14.04 31.98
CA GLN A 82 -1.01 -15.19 32.82
C GLN A 82 -1.00 -14.84 34.31
N GLN A 83 0.04 -14.15 34.78
CA GLN A 83 0.13 -13.70 36.17
C GLN A 83 -0.98 -12.70 36.52
N LEU A 84 -1.24 -11.73 35.63
CA LEU A 84 -2.30 -10.75 35.78
C LEU A 84 -3.67 -11.42 35.91
N LYS A 85 -3.96 -12.40 35.05
CA LYS A 85 -5.22 -13.16 35.08
C LYS A 85 -5.32 -14.13 36.24
N SER A 86 -4.19 -14.62 36.77
CA SER A 86 -4.18 -15.41 38.01
C SER A 86 -4.53 -14.56 39.23
N LEU A 87 -4.08 -13.31 39.29
CA LEU A 87 -4.33 -12.39 40.40
C LEU A 87 -5.71 -11.73 40.30
N TYR A 88 -6.13 -11.39 39.07
CA TYR A 88 -7.41 -10.73 38.79
C TYR A 88 -8.17 -11.46 37.65
N PRO A 89 -8.84 -12.60 37.95
CA PRO A 89 -9.49 -13.43 36.93
C PRO A 89 -10.57 -12.73 36.11
N ASN A 90 -11.28 -11.78 36.73
CA ASN A 90 -12.41 -11.07 36.12
C ASN A 90 -12.03 -9.71 35.50
N LEU A 91 -10.76 -9.32 35.56
CA LEU A 91 -10.32 -8.01 35.05
C LEU A 91 -10.23 -8.05 33.52
N PRO A 92 -11.00 -7.24 32.77
CA PRO A 92 -10.95 -7.25 31.32
C PRO A 92 -9.59 -6.77 30.80
N LEU A 93 -9.07 -7.45 29.78
CA LEU A 93 -7.74 -7.18 29.21
C LEU A 93 -7.83 -7.00 27.69
N LEU A 94 -7.54 -5.80 27.21
CA LEU A 94 -7.41 -5.47 25.79
C LEU A 94 -5.93 -5.28 25.44
N LEU A 95 -5.48 -6.02 24.42
CA LEU A 95 -4.09 -5.97 23.97
C LEU A 95 -3.96 -5.10 22.72
N LEU A 96 -3.00 -4.19 22.69
CA LEU A 96 -2.69 -3.37 21.52
C LEU A 96 -1.41 -3.89 20.87
N GLY A 97 -1.50 -4.38 19.63
CA GLY A 97 -0.39 -5.06 18.97
C GLY A 97 0.21 -4.31 17.78
N GLY A 98 1.31 -4.86 17.25
CA GLY A 98 2.07 -4.28 16.14
C GLY A 98 1.24 -4.06 14.85
N PRO A 99 1.79 -3.30 13.88
CA PRO A 99 1.11 -2.98 12.64
C PRO A 99 0.80 -4.24 11.83
N GLY A 100 -0.38 -4.26 11.19
CA GLY A 100 -0.85 -5.36 10.35
C GLY A 100 -1.88 -6.31 11.00
N PRO A 101 -2.54 -7.16 10.19
CA PRO A 101 -3.52 -8.11 10.68
C PRO A 101 -2.86 -9.20 11.55
N PRO A 102 -3.41 -9.50 12.75
CA PRO A 102 -2.81 -10.49 13.64
C PRO A 102 -2.94 -11.90 13.06
N THR A 103 -1.89 -12.70 13.18
CA THR A 103 -1.93 -14.12 12.76
C THR A 103 -2.92 -14.90 13.64
N PRO A 104 -3.72 -15.83 13.10
CA PRO A 104 -4.63 -16.66 13.90
C PRO A 104 -3.96 -17.41 15.06
N ALA A 105 -2.70 -17.83 14.88
CA ALA A 105 -1.89 -18.45 15.93
C ALA A 105 -1.57 -17.51 17.10
N LEU A 106 -1.37 -16.22 16.84
CA LEU A 106 -1.17 -15.21 17.88
C LEU A 106 -2.48 -14.99 18.64
N LEU A 107 -3.60 -14.77 17.93
CA LEU A 107 -4.91 -14.59 18.55
C LEU A 107 -5.28 -15.78 19.45
N ALA A 108 -5.07 -17.01 18.99
CA ALA A 108 -5.31 -18.21 19.77
C ALA A 108 -4.46 -18.25 21.06
N ARG A 109 -3.18 -17.84 21.00
CA ARG A 109 -2.31 -17.74 22.19
C ARG A 109 -2.77 -16.66 23.16
N LEU A 110 -3.19 -15.50 22.65
CA LEU A 110 -3.69 -14.40 23.47
C LEU A 110 -5.01 -14.77 24.17
N GLN A 111 -5.90 -15.47 23.46
CA GLN A 111 -7.13 -16.04 24.02
C GLN A 111 -6.84 -17.07 25.11
N GLN A 112 -5.88 -17.98 24.89
CA GLN A 112 -5.47 -18.99 25.88
C GLN A 112 -4.91 -18.38 27.16
N VAL A 113 -4.28 -17.21 27.05
CA VAL A 113 -3.74 -16.45 28.20
C VAL A 113 -4.82 -15.61 28.90
N GLY A 114 -6.05 -15.63 28.41
CA GLY A 114 -7.21 -15.00 29.04
C GLY A 114 -7.43 -13.54 28.64
N ALA A 115 -6.77 -13.05 27.59
CA ALA A 115 -7.11 -11.73 27.04
C ALA A 115 -8.56 -11.70 26.54
N ASN A 116 -9.21 -10.54 26.65
CA ASN A 116 -10.60 -10.34 26.25
C ASN A 116 -10.70 -9.67 24.88
N GLY A 117 -9.62 -9.04 24.40
CA GLY A 117 -9.55 -8.60 23.02
C GLY A 117 -8.17 -8.20 22.55
N TYR A 118 -8.08 -7.95 21.24
CA TYR A 118 -6.87 -7.47 20.57
C TYR A 118 -7.21 -6.38 19.55
N SER A 119 -6.48 -5.27 19.54
CA SER A 119 -6.58 -4.24 18.51
C SER A 119 -5.20 -3.93 17.90
N PRO A 120 -5.04 -3.97 16.57
CA PRO A 120 -3.84 -3.45 15.91
C PRO A 120 -3.63 -1.95 16.18
N LYS A 121 -2.38 -1.52 16.40
CA LYS A 121 -2.03 -0.12 16.64
C LYS A 121 -2.21 0.81 15.43
N ASP A 122 -2.27 0.25 14.23
CA ASP A 122 -2.43 0.95 12.95
C ASP A 122 -3.90 1.14 12.53
N ARG A 123 -4.86 0.69 13.35
CA ARG A 123 -6.28 0.95 13.15
C ARG A 123 -6.64 2.38 13.50
N ASP A 124 -7.71 2.89 12.87
CA ASP A 124 -8.34 4.14 13.29
C ASP A 124 -8.64 4.09 14.80
N ILE A 125 -8.29 5.16 15.49
CA ILE A 125 -8.47 5.30 16.94
C ILE A 125 -9.93 5.08 17.34
N SER A 126 -10.89 5.47 16.50
CA SER A 126 -12.33 5.31 16.73
C SER A 126 -12.71 3.83 16.91
N VAL A 127 -12.13 2.94 16.10
CA VAL A 127 -12.35 1.48 16.19
C VAL A 127 -11.74 0.92 17.48
N THR A 128 -10.57 1.43 17.87
CA THR A 128 -9.94 1.02 19.14
C THR A 128 -10.76 1.48 20.34
N ILE A 129 -11.38 2.67 20.29
CA ILE A 129 -12.27 3.17 21.34
C ILE A 129 -13.55 2.32 21.45
N GLU A 130 -14.13 1.89 20.32
CA GLU A 130 -15.24 0.93 20.33
C GLU A 130 -14.83 -0.42 20.94
N ALA A 131 -13.65 -0.93 20.59
CA ALA A 131 -13.09 -2.12 21.21
C ALA A 131 -12.92 -1.97 22.73
N MET A 132 -12.43 -0.81 23.19
CA MET A 132 -12.33 -0.51 24.63
C MET A 132 -13.68 -0.55 25.32
N ARG A 133 -14.71 0.08 24.76
CA ARG A 133 -16.08 0.07 25.31
C ARG A 133 -16.66 -1.34 25.40
N LEU A 134 -16.52 -2.11 24.31
CA LEU A 134 -16.99 -3.49 24.27
C LEU A 134 -16.31 -4.34 25.35
N VAL A 135 -14.99 -4.28 25.44
CA VAL A 135 -14.23 -5.08 26.40
C VAL A 135 -14.46 -4.61 27.84
N ALA A 136 -14.53 -3.30 28.10
CA ALA A 136 -14.83 -2.74 29.42
C ALA A 136 -16.25 -3.12 29.90
N SER A 137 -17.21 -3.29 28.97
CA SER A 137 -18.56 -3.78 29.27
C SER A 137 -18.64 -5.30 29.54
N GLY A 138 -17.51 -6.01 29.47
CA GLY A 138 -17.42 -7.46 29.71
C GLY A 138 -17.59 -8.33 28.45
N GLN A 139 -17.69 -7.73 27.26
CA GLN A 139 -17.70 -8.47 26.00
C GLN A 139 -16.26 -8.75 25.51
N THR A 140 -16.13 -9.51 24.43
CA THR A 140 -14.82 -9.77 23.80
C THR A 140 -14.72 -9.11 22.45
N TYR A 141 -13.55 -8.57 22.12
CA TYR A 141 -13.28 -7.95 20.83
C TYR A 141 -12.11 -8.65 20.13
N TRP A 142 -12.41 -9.42 19.09
CA TRP A 142 -11.39 -10.04 18.27
C TRP A 142 -11.56 -9.56 16.83
N PRO A 143 -10.49 -9.11 16.17
CA PRO A 143 -10.56 -8.74 14.76
C PRO A 143 -10.62 -10.05 13.95
N MET A 144 -11.82 -10.63 13.82
CA MET A 144 -12.11 -11.69 12.86
C MET A 144 -12.68 -11.06 11.59
N ASP A 145 -12.03 -11.34 10.47
CA ASP A 145 -12.58 -11.41 9.11
C ASP A 145 -13.88 -10.62 8.86
N LEU A 146 -13.72 -9.32 8.61
CA LEU A 146 -14.61 -8.56 7.71
C LEU A 146 -14.41 -9.00 6.24
N SER A 147 -14.15 -10.29 6.00
CA SER A 147 -13.92 -10.89 4.68
C SER A 147 -15.24 -11.16 3.92
N ALA A 148 -16.41 -10.86 4.50
CA ALA A 148 -17.68 -10.85 3.79
C ALA A 148 -18.04 -9.49 3.15
N SER A 149 -17.18 -8.48 3.26
CA SER A 149 -17.36 -7.19 2.58
C SER A 149 -16.00 -6.53 2.31
N SER A 150 -15.25 -7.03 1.33
CA SER A 150 -14.50 -6.20 0.38
C SER A 150 -13.49 -7.01 -0.44
N GLU A 151 -13.61 -6.89 -1.75
CA GLU A 151 -12.54 -7.13 -2.74
C GLU A 151 -11.39 -6.10 -2.62
N ILE A 152 -11.02 -5.64 -1.42
CA ILE A 152 -10.08 -4.51 -1.24
C ILE A 152 -8.79 -4.89 -0.47
N ALA A 153 -8.65 -6.10 0.08
CA ALA A 153 -7.47 -6.49 0.86
C ALA A 153 -6.49 -7.44 0.13
N LEU A 154 -6.35 -7.31 -1.19
CA LEU A 154 -5.32 -8.02 -1.97
C LEU A 154 -4.05 -7.15 -2.10
N ASN A 155 -3.48 -6.65 -0.98
CA ASN A 155 -2.21 -5.90 -1.08
C ASN A 155 -1.33 -5.82 0.19
N ALA A 156 -1.63 -6.50 1.30
CA ALA A 156 -0.81 -6.43 2.53
C ALA A 156 0.00 -7.71 2.83
N GLY A 157 0.24 -8.57 1.84
CA GLY A 157 0.84 -9.90 2.04
C GLY A 157 2.36 -10.02 1.90
N ILE A 158 3.12 -8.95 1.61
CA ILE A 158 4.54 -9.13 1.20
C ILE A 158 5.59 -8.41 2.08
N ILE A 159 5.21 -7.71 3.16
CA ILE A 159 6.21 -7.11 4.07
C ILE A 159 6.11 -7.73 5.47
N GLN A 160 6.28 -9.06 5.59
CA GLN A 160 6.57 -9.71 6.88
C GLN A 160 7.04 -11.18 6.77
N ALA A 161 7.92 -11.48 5.81
CA ALA A 161 8.57 -12.79 5.73
C ALA A 161 10.11 -12.74 5.77
N VAL A 162 10.73 -11.61 6.15
CA VAL A 162 12.21 -11.51 6.10
C VAL A 162 12.89 -11.14 7.43
N GLU A 163 12.18 -10.74 8.48
CA GLU A 163 12.88 -10.10 9.61
C GLU A 163 12.67 -10.70 10.99
N ASN A 164 12.52 -12.03 11.12
CA ASN A 164 12.82 -12.73 12.39
C ASN A 164 13.03 -14.24 12.19
N SER A 165 14.24 -14.64 11.78
CA SER A 165 14.77 -15.99 12.03
C SER A 165 16.30 -15.95 12.21
N ALA A 166 16.74 -15.15 13.18
CA ALA A 166 18.02 -15.21 13.91
C ALA A 166 17.92 -14.12 15.01
N LEU A 167 18.15 -14.29 16.31
CA LEU A 167 18.82 -15.23 17.21
C LEU A 167 18.02 -15.24 18.53
N GLY A 168 18.09 -16.19 19.48
CA GLY A 168 19.03 -17.29 19.78
C GLY A 168 19.09 -17.47 21.30
N THR A 169 19.59 -18.62 21.77
CA THR A 169 20.35 -18.87 23.05
C THR A 169 20.51 -20.39 23.24
N GLU A 170 21.72 -20.97 23.19
CA GLU A 170 22.79 -21.06 24.24
C GLU A 170 22.35 -21.90 25.46
N GLU A 171 23.11 -22.79 26.11
CA GLU A 171 24.53 -23.22 26.11
C GLU A 171 24.62 -24.48 27.02
N LYS A 172 25.53 -25.45 26.75
CA LYS A 172 26.49 -26.01 27.74
C LYS A 172 27.45 -27.04 27.15
N ALA A 173 28.67 -27.01 27.67
CA ALA A 173 29.94 -27.55 27.17
C ALA A 173 30.18 -29.06 27.38
N ASP A 174 30.97 -29.69 26.49
CA ASP A 174 32.33 -30.19 26.79
C ASP A 174 33.04 -30.88 25.59
N SER A 175 34.19 -30.32 25.18
CA SER A 175 35.43 -30.88 24.55
C SER A 175 35.42 -31.82 23.30
N PRO A 176 36.53 -31.89 22.51
CA PRO A 176 36.47 -31.96 21.04
C PRO A 176 36.99 -33.27 20.39
N THR A 177 36.52 -33.57 19.16
CA THR A 177 37.33 -34.21 18.09
C THR A 177 36.75 -33.93 16.69
N VAL A 178 37.65 -33.74 15.73
CA VAL A 178 37.47 -33.25 14.35
C VAL A 178 36.85 -34.29 13.40
N SER A 179 35.85 -33.89 12.60
CA SER A 179 35.53 -34.51 11.30
C SER A 179 34.82 -33.53 10.37
N THR A 180 35.36 -33.30 9.17
CA THR A 180 34.77 -32.43 8.15
C THR A 180 33.52 -33.07 7.52
N PRO A 181 32.37 -32.34 7.41
CA PRO A 181 31.10 -32.94 7.01
C PRO A 181 30.95 -33.11 5.49
N VAL A 182 30.28 -34.20 5.10
CA VAL A 182 29.97 -34.61 3.72
C VAL A 182 29.22 -33.53 2.91
N THR A 183 28.51 -32.63 3.59
CA THR A 183 27.72 -31.53 3.01
C THR A 183 28.57 -30.48 2.29
N GLN A 184 29.78 -30.18 2.79
CA GLN A 184 30.69 -29.25 2.12
C GLN A 184 31.28 -29.84 0.83
N LYS A 185 31.50 -31.17 0.79
CA LYS A 185 31.95 -31.86 -0.43
C LYS A 185 30.87 -31.85 -1.50
N LEU A 186 29.62 -32.15 -1.15
CA LEU A 186 28.49 -32.10 -2.08
C LEU A 186 28.25 -30.70 -2.64
N LEU A 187 28.26 -29.68 -1.78
CA LEU A 187 28.09 -28.29 -2.20
C LEU A 187 29.19 -27.86 -3.17
N ALA A 188 30.44 -28.21 -2.89
CA ALA A 188 31.55 -27.94 -3.81
C ALA A 188 31.40 -28.67 -5.16
N TYR A 189 30.89 -29.91 -5.18
CA TYR A 189 30.61 -30.64 -6.43
C TYR A 189 29.49 -29.99 -7.24
N PHE A 190 28.40 -29.54 -6.60
CA PHE A 190 27.31 -28.86 -7.27
C PHE A 190 27.72 -27.49 -7.83
N CYS A 191 28.48 -26.70 -7.07
CA CYS A 191 29.02 -25.42 -7.55
C CYS A 191 29.98 -25.61 -8.73
N LEU A 192 30.83 -26.65 -8.72
CA LEU A 192 31.72 -26.96 -9.85
C LEU A 192 30.95 -27.39 -11.10
N SER A 193 29.89 -28.18 -10.93
CA SER A 193 29.03 -28.63 -12.04
C SER A 193 28.24 -27.46 -12.63
N GLY A 194 27.67 -26.60 -11.77
CA GLY A 194 26.97 -25.39 -12.18
C GLY A 194 27.87 -24.41 -12.92
N LEU A 195 29.11 -24.19 -12.44
CA LEU A 195 30.08 -23.33 -13.14
C LEU A 195 30.40 -23.84 -14.56
N ARG A 196 30.59 -25.16 -14.73
CA ARG A 196 30.82 -25.76 -16.06
C ARG A 196 29.64 -25.57 -17.01
N GLN A 197 28.41 -25.69 -16.52
CA GLN A 197 27.21 -25.46 -17.33
C GLN A 197 27.05 -23.98 -17.72
N ILE A 198 27.34 -23.06 -16.79
CA ILE A 198 27.29 -21.62 -17.05
C ILE A 198 28.39 -21.21 -18.05
N ASP A 199 29.60 -21.75 -17.92
CA ASP A 199 30.71 -21.49 -18.85
C ASP A 199 30.39 -22.04 -20.26
N ALA A 200 29.75 -23.21 -20.38
CA ALA A 200 29.29 -23.75 -21.66
C ALA A 200 28.19 -22.87 -22.30
N ALA A 201 27.22 -22.40 -21.50
CA ALA A 201 26.18 -21.48 -21.98
C ALA A 201 26.76 -20.12 -22.41
N LEU A 202 27.76 -19.60 -21.68
CA LEU A 202 28.49 -18.39 -22.05
C LEU A 202 29.27 -18.55 -23.35
N ALA A 203 29.82 -19.74 -23.63
CA ALA A 203 30.51 -20.02 -24.88
C ALA A 203 29.55 -19.99 -26.08
N ILE A 204 28.36 -20.56 -25.93
CA ILE A 204 27.29 -20.54 -26.95
C ILE A 204 26.86 -19.09 -27.24
N VAL A 205 26.47 -18.33 -26.19
CA VAL A 205 26.01 -16.94 -26.36
C VAL A 205 27.11 -16.04 -26.95
N LYS A 206 28.39 -16.30 -26.65
CA LYS A 206 29.51 -15.58 -27.27
C LYS A 206 29.67 -15.93 -28.76
N ALA A 207 29.46 -17.17 -29.15
CA ALA A 207 29.50 -17.60 -30.56
C ALA A 207 28.33 -16.97 -31.34
N ASP A 208 27.12 -16.98 -30.77
CA ASP A 208 25.94 -16.34 -31.37
C ASP A 208 26.13 -14.82 -31.52
N LEU A 209 26.72 -14.16 -30.51
CA LEU A 209 27.08 -12.74 -30.60
C LEU A 209 28.15 -12.44 -31.66
N GLN A 210 29.05 -13.39 -31.96
CA GLN A 210 30.02 -13.24 -33.05
C GLN A 210 29.36 -13.40 -34.42
N GLN A 211 28.36 -14.28 -34.54
CA GLN A 211 27.57 -14.44 -35.77
C GLN A 211 26.69 -13.21 -36.04
N VAL A 212 26.01 -12.67 -35.01
CA VAL A 212 25.20 -11.45 -35.13
C VAL A 212 26.05 -10.22 -35.46
N LYS A 213 27.32 -10.18 -35.00
CA LYS A 213 28.28 -9.12 -35.38
C LYS A 213 28.89 -9.29 -36.78
N ALA A 214 28.79 -10.47 -37.37
CA ALA A 214 29.28 -10.76 -38.72
C ALA A 214 28.18 -10.62 -39.80
N ALA A 215 26.91 -10.51 -39.39
CA ALA A 215 25.79 -10.17 -40.26
C ALA A 215 25.64 -8.64 -40.35
N ASP A 216 25.40 -8.12 -41.55
CA ASP A 216 25.39 -6.69 -41.86
C ASP A 216 24.49 -5.86 -40.92
N SER A 217 25.01 -4.69 -40.51
CA SER A 217 24.53 -3.89 -39.38
C SER A 217 23.37 -2.93 -39.68
N GLU A 218 22.50 -3.23 -40.65
CA GLU A 218 21.37 -2.35 -41.01
C GLU A 218 19.98 -2.93 -40.68
N ASP A 219 19.87 -4.19 -40.25
CA ASP A 219 18.59 -4.81 -39.89
C ASP A 219 18.23 -4.61 -38.40
N PHE A 220 17.06 -4.04 -38.13
CA PHE A 220 16.52 -3.79 -36.78
C PHE A 220 16.38 -5.08 -35.94
N THR A 221 16.12 -6.22 -36.58
CA THR A 221 16.03 -7.53 -35.94
C THR A 221 17.39 -8.02 -35.42
N SER A 222 18.47 -7.80 -36.18
CA SER A 222 19.85 -8.12 -35.77
C SER A 222 20.31 -7.26 -34.58
N ILE A 223 19.88 -6.00 -34.54
CA ILE A 223 20.13 -5.10 -33.40
C ILE A 223 19.38 -5.60 -32.16
N LEU A 224 18.10 -5.98 -32.30
CA LEU A 224 17.28 -6.50 -31.20
C LEU A 224 17.85 -7.81 -30.66
N ASP A 225 18.24 -8.73 -31.53
CA ASP A 225 18.89 -10.01 -31.18
C ASP A 225 20.23 -9.76 -30.48
N GLY A 226 21.01 -8.78 -30.95
CA GLY A 226 22.25 -8.36 -30.30
C GLY A 226 22.05 -7.78 -28.90
N VAL A 227 20.97 -7.03 -28.66
CA VAL A 227 20.60 -6.49 -27.34
C VAL A 227 20.16 -7.61 -26.41
N VAL A 228 19.30 -8.52 -26.87
CA VAL A 228 18.80 -9.66 -26.10
C VAL A 228 19.95 -10.60 -25.72
N LEU A 229 20.84 -10.93 -26.66
CA LEU A 229 22.01 -11.78 -26.41
C LEU A 229 23.02 -11.11 -25.47
N ASN A 230 23.18 -9.79 -25.54
CA ASN A 230 24.00 -9.06 -24.57
C ASN A 230 23.37 -9.03 -23.17
N GLY A 231 22.04 -8.94 -23.07
CA GLY A 231 21.31 -9.10 -21.80
C GLY A 231 21.54 -10.47 -21.19
N ARG A 232 21.33 -11.54 -21.98
CA ARG A 232 21.57 -12.93 -21.57
C ARG A 232 23.00 -13.21 -21.15
N ARG A 233 23.99 -12.57 -21.81
CA ARG A 233 25.40 -12.63 -21.40
C ARG A 233 25.63 -12.02 -20.02
N ARG A 234 25.01 -10.88 -19.71
CA ARG A 234 25.15 -10.21 -18.40
C ARG A 234 24.55 -11.06 -17.29
N GLU A 235 23.39 -11.66 -17.53
CA GLU A 235 22.74 -12.59 -16.59
C GLU A 235 23.62 -13.82 -16.30
N LEU A 236 24.21 -14.43 -17.32
CA LEU A 236 25.09 -15.58 -17.16
C LEU A 236 26.41 -15.22 -16.44
N LEU A 237 26.95 -14.02 -16.66
CA LEU A 237 28.13 -13.54 -15.93
C LEU A 237 27.81 -13.27 -14.45
N ALA A 238 26.64 -12.71 -14.16
CA ALA A 238 26.16 -12.51 -12.79
C ALA A 238 25.92 -13.85 -12.08
N ALA A 239 25.27 -14.80 -12.75
CA ALA A 239 25.08 -16.16 -12.23
C ALA A 239 26.41 -16.85 -11.95
N ARG A 240 27.39 -16.74 -12.86
CA ARG A 240 28.75 -17.27 -12.68
C ARG A 240 29.45 -16.67 -11.46
N TRP A 241 29.37 -15.35 -11.30
CA TRP A 241 29.97 -14.64 -10.16
C TRP A 241 29.36 -15.12 -8.84
N ILE A 242 28.03 -15.22 -8.75
CA ILE A 242 27.33 -15.71 -7.55
C ILE A 242 27.77 -17.15 -7.20
N VAL A 243 27.80 -18.06 -8.18
CA VAL A 243 28.19 -19.46 -7.94
C VAL A 243 29.66 -19.55 -7.52
N SER A 244 30.54 -18.68 -8.02
CA SER A 244 31.96 -18.63 -7.61
C SER A 244 32.20 -18.09 -6.19
N GLN A 245 31.26 -17.32 -5.62
CA GLN A 245 31.32 -16.85 -4.23
C GLN A 245 30.88 -17.92 -3.22
N LEU A 246 30.19 -18.97 -3.68
CA LEU A 246 29.67 -20.05 -2.84
C LEU A 246 30.69 -21.21 -2.65
N LEU A 247 31.87 -21.13 -3.27
CA LEU A 247 32.95 -22.11 -3.06
C LEU A 247 33.76 -21.80 -1.78
N PRO A 248 34.01 -22.79 -0.90
CA PRO A 248 34.84 -22.62 0.29
C PRO A 248 36.29 -22.16 -0.03
N GLU A 249 36.83 -21.26 0.79
CA GLU A 249 38.11 -20.56 0.63
C GLU A 249 39.33 -21.49 0.42
N GLU A 250 39.34 -22.70 1.00
CA GLU A 250 40.48 -23.64 0.97
C GLU A 250 40.80 -24.27 -0.41
N ARG A 251 40.04 -23.93 -1.47
CA ARG A 251 40.31 -24.40 -2.84
C ARG A 251 40.50 -23.29 -3.87
N ARG A 252 40.40 -22.01 -3.50
CA ARG A 252 40.65 -20.88 -4.43
C ARG A 252 42.08 -20.92 -5.00
N GLU A 253 43.07 -21.35 -4.22
CA GLU A 253 44.46 -21.47 -4.67
C GLU A 253 44.75 -22.72 -5.54
N LYS A 254 43.88 -23.73 -5.56
CA LYS A 254 44.10 -24.98 -6.33
C LYS A 254 43.48 -24.98 -7.72
N SER A 255 42.56 -24.06 -8.04
CA SER A 255 41.99 -23.98 -9.41
C SER A 255 42.85 -23.16 -10.38
N GLU A 256 43.63 -22.19 -9.89
CA GLU A 256 44.55 -21.43 -10.75
C GLU A 256 45.74 -22.29 -11.23
N GLY A 257 46.18 -23.27 -10.43
CA GLY A 257 47.28 -24.18 -10.79
C GLY A 257 46.91 -25.33 -11.74
N ARG A 258 45.63 -25.59 -12.02
CA ARG A 258 45.19 -26.75 -12.83
C ARG A 258 44.80 -26.39 -14.27
N SER A 259 44.67 -25.10 -14.58
CA SER A 259 44.29 -24.61 -15.91
C SER A 259 45.40 -24.72 -16.96
N GLN A 260 46.62 -25.15 -16.60
CA GLN A 260 47.74 -25.33 -17.55
C GLN A 260 47.98 -26.79 -17.99
N ARG A 261 47.11 -27.76 -17.66
CA ARG A 261 47.37 -29.19 -17.98
C ARG A 261 46.28 -29.95 -18.75
N GLU A 262 45.17 -29.33 -19.13
CA GLU A 262 44.08 -30.01 -19.88
C GLU A 262 43.94 -29.56 -21.35
N GLU A 263 44.85 -28.74 -21.89
CA GLU A 263 44.81 -28.31 -23.30
C GLU A 263 45.40 -29.30 -24.31
N VAL A 264 45.72 -30.55 -23.91
CA VAL A 264 46.29 -31.57 -24.81
C VAL A 264 45.61 -32.93 -24.65
N ARG A 265 44.37 -33.05 -25.16
CA ARG A 265 43.67 -34.28 -25.60
C ARG A 265 42.19 -33.91 -25.76
N GLY A 266 41.52 -33.98 -26.90
CA GLY A 266 41.71 -34.83 -28.07
C GLY A 266 40.38 -34.79 -28.84
N LYS A 267 40.45 -34.35 -30.11
CA LYS A 267 39.42 -34.49 -31.15
C LYS A 267 39.00 -35.98 -31.29
N ARG A 268 37.69 -36.28 -31.36
CA ARG A 268 37.06 -37.10 -32.42
C ARG A 268 35.55 -37.37 -32.22
N GLU A 269 34.85 -37.37 -33.36
CA GLU A 269 33.66 -38.19 -33.73
C GLU A 269 32.23 -37.73 -33.34
N GLU A 270 31.68 -36.83 -34.15
CA GLU A 270 30.65 -36.99 -35.21
C GLU A 270 29.61 -38.17 -35.24
N VAL A 271 28.39 -37.77 -35.68
CA VAL A 271 27.30 -38.46 -36.45
C VAL A 271 26.14 -39.18 -35.70
N ARG A 272 24.91 -38.68 -35.99
CA ARG A 272 23.65 -39.36 -36.47
C ARG A 272 22.42 -38.68 -35.82
N GLY A 273 21.34 -38.20 -36.46
CA GLY A 273 20.81 -38.27 -37.81
C GLY A 273 19.27 -38.50 -37.73
N GLU A 274 18.47 -37.65 -38.40
CA GLU A 274 17.04 -37.80 -38.79
C GLU A 274 15.93 -37.58 -37.70
N ARG A 275 14.73 -37.04 -37.95
CA ARG A 275 13.99 -36.64 -39.19
C ARG A 275 12.83 -35.68 -38.88
N VAL A 276 12.45 -34.94 -39.92
CA VAL A 276 11.32 -33.99 -40.09
C VAL A 276 9.96 -34.69 -40.22
N LEU A 277 8.88 -34.07 -39.70
CA LEU A 277 7.53 -34.10 -40.31
C LEU A 277 6.80 -32.75 -40.10
N ASN A 278 6.29 -32.22 -41.22
CA ASN A 278 5.42 -31.05 -41.37
C ASN A 278 3.93 -31.46 -41.44
N HIS A 279 3.07 -30.42 -41.48
CA HIS A 279 1.60 -30.34 -41.67
C HIS A 279 0.81 -30.12 -40.39
N ALA A 280 -0.21 -29.26 -40.30
CA ALA A 280 -0.75 -28.25 -41.21
C ALA A 280 -1.68 -27.30 -40.40
N GLU A 281 -1.94 -26.16 -41.02
CA GLU A 281 -3.02 -25.17 -40.83
C GLU A 281 -4.22 -25.56 -39.96
N LEU A 282 -4.61 -24.62 -39.10
CA LEU A 282 -6.00 -24.41 -38.67
C LEU A 282 -6.22 -22.90 -38.53
N GLU A 283 -6.75 -22.30 -39.60
CA GLU A 283 -7.48 -21.04 -39.57
C GLU A 283 -8.72 -21.20 -38.68
N VAL A 284 -8.95 -20.25 -37.77
CA VAL A 284 -10.28 -20.03 -37.19
C VAL A 284 -10.60 -18.54 -37.25
N ALA A 285 -11.34 -18.22 -38.32
CA ALA A 285 -12.46 -17.30 -38.39
C ALA A 285 -12.35 -15.95 -37.67
N ASN A 286 -11.88 -14.94 -38.40
CA ASN A 286 -12.40 -13.57 -38.27
C ASN A 286 -13.88 -13.56 -38.70
N SER A 287 -14.79 -13.21 -37.79
CA SER A 287 -16.10 -12.71 -38.15
C SER A 287 -16.16 -11.22 -37.78
N PRO A 288 -16.41 -10.31 -38.74
CA PRO A 288 -16.78 -8.96 -38.39
C PRO A 288 -18.22 -9.02 -37.88
N VAL A 289 -18.41 -8.81 -36.58
CA VAL A 289 -19.73 -8.51 -36.05
C VAL A 289 -20.10 -7.13 -36.59
N LEU A 290 -20.90 -7.12 -37.66
CA LEU A 290 -21.74 -5.99 -38.03
C LEU A 290 -22.64 -5.70 -36.84
N VAL A 291 -22.20 -4.81 -35.95
CA VAL A 291 -23.09 -4.15 -35.02
C VAL A 291 -23.90 -3.17 -35.86
N GLU A 292 -25.16 -3.53 -36.05
CA GLU A 292 -26.17 -2.68 -36.64
C GLU A 292 -26.09 -1.28 -36.04
N SER A 293 -25.84 -0.31 -36.91
CA SER A 293 -25.96 1.11 -36.67
C SER A 293 -27.39 1.44 -36.28
N SER A 294 -27.69 1.25 -34.99
CA SER A 294 -28.86 1.82 -34.36
C SER A 294 -28.59 3.29 -34.13
N VAL A 295 -29.27 4.09 -34.93
CA VAL A 295 -29.43 5.54 -34.83
C VAL A 295 -29.69 5.93 -33.36
N ILE A 296 -28.65 6.39 -32.66
CA ILE A 296 -28.75 7.08 -31.37
C ILE A 296 -28.06 8.43 -31.56
N GLY A 297 -28.78 9.50 -31.23
CA GLY A 297 -28.62 10.83 -31.81
C GLY A 297 -27.25 11.50 -31.66
N ASN A 298 -27.02 12.43 -32.58
CA ASN A 298 -25.83 13.29 -32.79
C ASN A 298 -25.37 14.15 -31.59
N ASP A 299 -25.79 13.87 -30.35
CA ASP A 299 -25.38 14.64 -29.17
C ASP A 299 -25.02 13.75 -27.96
N TRP A 300 -24.07 12.84 -28.19
CA TRP A 300 -23.49 12.02 -27.12
C TRP A 300 -22.73 12.88 -26.09
N GLN A 301 -22.21 14.03 -26.51
CA GLN A 301 -21.51 14.99 -25.64
C GLN A 301 -22.47 15.64 -24.66
N GLY A 302 -23.61 16.17 -25.10
CA GLY A 302 -24.65 16.68 -24.22
C GLY A 302 -25.10 15.64 -23.20
N SER A 303 -25.35 14.42 -23.67
CA SER A 303 -25.73 13.28 -22.81
C SER A 303 -24.67 12.95 -21.74
N LEU A 304 -23.38 13.07 -22.09
CA LEU A 304 -22.26 12.86 -21.16
C LEU A 304 -22.27 13.90 -20.03
N PHE A 305 -22.36 15.19 -20.39
CA PHE A 305 -22.39 16.29 -19.42
C PHE A 305 -23.65 16.22 -18.54
N ASP A 306 -24.80 15.87 -19.11
CA ASP A 306 -26.06 15.70 -18.37
C ASP A 306 -25.98 14.53 -17.38
N SER A 307 -25.31 13.43 -17.75
CA SER A 307 -25.08 12.29 -16.84
C SER A 307 -24.25 12.70 -15.62
N VAL A 308 -23.12 13.39 -15.84
CA VAL A 308 -22.26 13.88 -14.75
C VAL A 308 -23.01 14.91 -13.89
N ALA A 309 -23.75 15.83 -14.53
CA ALA A 309 -24.56 16.82 -13.82
C ALA A 309 -25.64 16.17 -12.93
N ALA A 310 -26.27 15.08 -13.40
CA ALA A 310 -27.23 14.32 -12.60
C ALA A 310 -26.57 13.64 -11.40
N LYS A 311 -25.39 13.04 -11.58
CA LYS A 311 -24.60 12.44 -10.49
C LYS A 311 -24.14 13.45 -9.44
N LEU A 312 -23.84 14.68 -9.84
CA LEU A 312 -23.48 15.74 -8.89
C LEU A 312 -24.60 16.06 -7.89
N GLN A 313 -25.87 15.82 -8.24
CA GLN A 313 -27.01 16.02 -7.33
C GLN A 313 -27.12 14.94 -6.23
N LEU A 314 -26.32 13.87 -6.31
CA LEU A 314 -26.23 12.82 -5.30
C LEU A 314 -25.33 13.24 -4.14
N ASP A 315 -25.10 12.31 -3.19
CA ASP A 315 -24.20 12.60 -2.09
C ASP A 315 -22.75 12.75 -2.56
N LEU A 316 -22.05 13.75 -2.04
CA LEU A 316 -20.67 14.12 -2.40
C LEU A 316 -19.69 13.88 -1.25
N VAL A 317 -20.07 12.99 -0.32
CA VAL A 317 -19.19 12.50 0.73
C VAL A 317 -18.03 11.74 0.11
N ASN A 318 -16.82 12.01 0.59
CA ASN A 318 -15.62 11.33 0.13
C ASN A 318 -15.50 9.94 0.78
N LEU A 319 -15.57 8.89 -0.03
CA LEU A 319 -15.44 7.47 0.38
C LEU A 319 -14.13 6.84 -0.10
N THR A 320 -13.20 7.63 -0.61
CA THR A 320 -11.95 7.14 -1.23
C THR A 320 -10.91 6.67 -0.22
N GLY A 321 -11.06 7.04 1.06
CA GLY A 321 -10.05 6.82 2.11
C GLY A 321 -8.85 7.79 2.03
N VAL A 322 -8.84 8.72 1.08
CA VAL A 322 -7.79 9.74 0.89
C VAL A 322 -8.42 11.12 1.03
N PRO A 323 -7.84 12.06 1.81
CA PRO A 323 -8.43 13.37 2.00
C PRO A 323 -8.46 14.17 0.69
N LEU A 324 -9.59 14.78 0.36
CA LEU A 324 -9.70 15.71 -0.76
C LEU A 324 -9.82 17.14 -0.24
N GLU A 325 -9.21 18.09 -0.92
CA GLU A 325 -9.22 19.51 -0.56
C GLU A 325 -10.66 20.03 -0.43
N ILE A 326 -11.54 19.58 -1.33
CA ILE A 326 -12.97 19.91 -1.33
C ILE A 326 -13.73 19.40 -0.11
N ASP A 327 -13.18 18.50 0.71
CA ASP A 327 -13.84 17.98 1.91
C ASP A 327 -13.94 19.01 3.03
N ILE A 328 -13.20 20.12 2.94
CA ILE A 328 -13.41 21.24 3.86
C ILE A 328 -14.73 21.96 3.60
N LEU A 329 -15.24 21.90 2.37
CA LEU A 329 -16.41 22.68 1.96
C LEU A 329 -17.70 22.06 2.50
N ARG A 330 -18.69 22.91 2.80
CA ARG A 330 -20.08 22.50 2.99
C ARG A 330 -20.60 21.80 1.74
N SER A 331 -21.50 20.84 1.90
CA SER A 331 -22.09 20.09 0.75
C SER A 331 -22.69 20.99 -0.32
N THR A 332 -23.36 22.08 0.06
CA THR A 332 -23.92 23.06 -0.89
C THR A 332 -22.84 23.78 -1.69
N LYS A 333 -21.75 24.20 -1.04
CA LYS A 333 -20.62 24.87 -1.69
C LYS A 333 -19.81 23.90 -2.55
N LYS A 334 -19.67 22.65 -2.14
CA LYS A 334 -19.06 21.58 -2.94
C LYS A 334 -19.85 21.35 -4.24
N LEU A 335 -21.18 21.26 -4.16
CA LEU A 335 -22.06 21.13 -5.32
C LEU A 335 -21.98 22.35 -6.25
N GLU A 336 -22.03 23.56 -5.69
CA GLU A 336 -21.92 24.82 -6.44
C GLU A 336 -20.59 24.89 -7.22
N LEU A 337 -19.48 24.56 -6.56
CA LEU A 337 -18.15 24.54 -7.18
C LEU A 337 -18.06 23.55 -8.34
N LEU A 338 -18.43 22.29 -8.11
CA LEU A 338 -18.36 21.25 -9.15
C LEU A 338 -19.28 21.54 -10.32
N SER A 339 -20.49 22.04 -10.05
CA SER A 339 -21.45 22.45 -11.09
C SER A 339 -20.93 23.64 -11.91
N SER A 340 -20.25 24.59 -11.26
CA SER A 340 -19.61 25.72 -11.94
C SER A 340 -18.48 25.27 -12.86
N ILE A 341 -17.64 24.32 -12.41
CA ILE A 341 -16.56 23.75 -13.22
C ILE A 341 -17.12 23.04 -14.45
N LEU A 342 -18.16 22.22 -14.29
CA LEU A 342 -18.78 21.50 -15.40
C LEU A 342 -19.34 22.45 -16.47
N ARG A 343 -19.98 23.54 -16.04
CA ARG A 343 -20.48 24.59 -16.94
C ARG A 343 -19.34 25.31 -17.66
N LYS A 344 -18.32 25.76 -16.92
CA LYS A 344 -17.16 26.44 -17.51
C LYS A 344 -16.40 25.57 -18.48
N LEU A 345 -16.30 24.28 -18.21
CA LEU A 345 -15.67 23.35 -19.12
C LEU A 345 -16.46 23.25 -20.43
N LYS A 346 -17.80 23.24 -20.37
CA LYS A 346 -18.65 23.29 -21.56
C LYS A 346 -18.40 24.58 -22.37
N ASP A 347 -18.41 25.73 -21.70
CA ASP A 347 -18.15 27.03 -22.33
C ASP A 347 -16.75 27.06 -22.98
N LEU A 348 -15.73 26.56 -22.26
CA LEU A 348 -14.36 26.48 -22.75
C LEU A 348 -14.24 25.55 -23.96
N LEU A 349 -14.92 24.41 -23.99
CA LEU A 349 -14.93 23.53 -25.16
C LEU A 349 -15.58 24.22 -26.37
N GLU A 350 -16.64 25.00 -26.17
CA GLU A 350 -17.24 25.81 -27.23
C GLU A 350 -16.29 26.91 -27.74
N GLU A 351 -15.60 27.61 -26.84
CA GLU A 351 -14.58 28.60 -27.19
C GLU A 351 -13.43 27.98 -28.00
N LEU A 352 -12.93 26.81 -27.60
CA LEU A 352 -11.88 26.09 -28.34
C LEU A 352 -12.35 25.67 -29.74
N ARG A 353 -13.61 25.26 -29.89
CA ARG A 353 -14.21 24.94 -31.20
C ARG A 353 -14.31 26.18 -32.09
N LEU A 354 -14.80 27.29 -31.56
CA LEU A 354 -14.89 28.57 -32.27
C LEU A 354 -13.51 29.11 -32.66
N GLY A 355 -12.51 28.88 -31.80
CA GLY A 355 -11.11 29.23 -32.04
C GLY A 355 -10.38 28.34 -33.04
N GLN A 356 -11.01 27.28 -33.57
CA GLN A 356 -10.45 26.34 -34.54
C GLN A 356 -9.08 25.77 -34.12
N VAL A 357 -8.94 25.39 -32.84
CA VAL A 357 -7.71 24.77 -32.34
C VAL A 357 -7.50 23.42 -33.00
N GLU A 358 -6.29 23.14 -33.49
CA GLU A 358 -5.95 21.85 -34.07
C GLU A 358 -5.46 20.84 -33.01
N LEU A 359 -5.59 19.55 -33.29
CA LEU A 359 -5.15 18.46 -32.38
C LEU A 359 -3.66 18.56 -32.00
N THR A 360 -2.81 18.99 -32.93
CA THR A 360 -1.37 19.19 -32.70
C THR A 360 -1.09 20.30 -31.68
N GLN A 361 -1.89 21.36 -31.73
CA GLN A 361 -1.79 22.51 -30.82
C GLN A 361 -2.40 22.21 -29.45
N LEU A 362 -3.33 21.25 -29.36
CA LEU A 362 -4.01 20.91 -28.12
C LEU A 362 -3.03 20.43 -27.04
N SER A 363 -2.05 19.60 -27.42
CA SER A 363 -1.02 19.10 -26.49
C SER A 363 -0.20 20.24 -25.86
N GLU A 364 0.26 21.19 -26.68
CA GLU A 364 1.04 22.34 -26.23
C GLU A 364 0.22 23.31 -25.36
N LYS A 365 -1.07 23.48 -25.68
CA LYS A 365 -1.97 24.40 -24.99
C LYS A 365 -2.62 23.81 -23.74
N MET A 366 -2.53 22.50 -23.52
CA MET A 366 -3.23 21.81 -22.43
C MET A 366 -2.95 22.41 -21.03
N PRO A 367 -1.70 22.71 -20.64
CA PRO A 367 -1.44 23.32 -19.33
C PRO A 367 -2.07 24.71 -19.20
N ALA A 368 -2.13 25.49 -20.28
CA ALA A 368 -2.79 26.80 -20.28
C ALA A 368 -4.32 26.64 -20.17
N ILE A 369 -4.91 25.72 -20.92
CA ILE A 369 -6.35 25.42 -20.88
C ILE A 369 -6.80 25.04 -19.46
N LEU A 370 -6.06 24.18 -18.77
CA LEU A 370 -6.39 23.77 -17.41
C LEU A 370 -6.24 24.94 -16.40
N ARG A 371 -5.25 25.81 -16.59
CA ARG A 371 -5.07 27.02 -15.77
C ARG A 371 -6.16 28.07 -16.02
N ASP A 372 -6.62 28.21 -17.26
CA ASP A 372 -7.70 29.12 -17.63
C ASP A 372 -9.03 28.61 -17.04
N LEU A 373 -9.30 27.31 -17.12
CA LEU A 373 -10.43 26.67 -16.46
C LEU A 373 -10.39 26.93 -14.94
N TRP A 374 -9.26 26.65 -14.30
CA TRP A 374 -9.07 26.84 -12.86
C TRP A 374 -9.24 28.31 -12.42
N SER A 375 -8.57 29.24 -13.09
CA SER A 375 -8.61 30.67 -12.74
C SER A 375 -10.00 31.26 -12.98
N GLY A 376 -10.64 30.87 -14.08
CA GLY A 376 -12.03 31.18 -14.37
C GLY A 376 -12.96 30.68 -13.26
N THR A 377 -12.79 29.42 -12.82
CA THR A 377 -13.58 28.86 -11.70
C THR A 377 -13.37 29.63 -10.40
N ILE A 378 -12.13 30.03 -10.05
CA ILE A 378 -11.87 30.85 -8.87
C ILE A 378 -12.68 32.15 -8.94
N ILE A 379 -12.63 32.86 -10.07
CA ILE A 379 -13.30 34.15 -10.24
C ILE A 379 -14.82 34.00 -10.06
N ASP A 380 -15.43 32.98 -10.63
CA ASP A 380 -16.89 32.78 -10.53
C ASP A 380 -17.32 32.26 -9.16
N PHE A 381 -16.56 31.34 -8.57
CA PHE A 381 -16.94 30.68 -7.32
C PHE A 381 -16.83 31.61 -6.10
N PHE A 382 -15.75 32.40 -6.02
CA PHE A 382 -15.60 33.37 -4.93
C PHE A 382 -16.28 34.70 -5.26
N GLY A 383 -16.39 35.03 -6.55
CA GLY A 383 -16.86 36.33 -7.01
C GLY A 383 -15.70 37.31 -7.20
N LYS A 384 -15.64 37.92 -8.38
CA LYS A 384 -14.55 38.82 -8.82
C LYS A 384 -14.20 39.93 -7.81
N TYR A 385 -15.20 40.46 -7.10
CA TYR A 385 -15.04 41.58 -6.18
C TYR A 385 -15.23 41.18 -4.71
N TYR A 386 -15.07 39.89 -4.39
CA TYR A 386 -15.21 39.43 -3.02
C TYR A 386 -14.04 39.96 -2.17
N THR A 387 -14.40 40.78 -1.18
CA THR A 387 -13.46 41.44 -0.27
C THR A 387 -13.70 41.00 1.16
N LEU A 388 -12.62 40.70 1.86
CA LEU A 388 -12.64 40.50 3.30
C LEU A 388 -12.49 41.86 4.00
N PRO A 389 -13.31 42.17 5.02
CA PRO A 389 -13.18 43.40 5.78
C PRO A 389 -11.81 43.46 6.46
N ALA A 390 -11.26 44.67 6.57
CA ALA A 390 -10.02 44.87 7.31
C ALA A 390 -10.22 44.40 8.76
N PRO A 391 -9.25 43.71 9.36
CA PRO A 391 -9.38 43.27 10.74
C PRO A 391 -9.55 44.50 11.63
N GLU A 392 -10.71 44.64 12.28
CA GLU A 392 -10.84 45.57 13.40
C GLU A 392 -9.78 45.18 14.43
N THR A 393 -9.04 46.17 14.89
CA THR A 393 -7.93 46.05 15.85
C THR A 393 -8.42 45.51 17.19
N GLN A 394 -8.77 44.22 17.27
CA GLN A 394 -8.95 43.51 18.52
C GLN A 394 -7.72 42.65 18.75
N VAL A 395 -6.89 43.18 19.65
CA VAL A 395 -5.71 42.56 20.23
C VAL A 395 -6.10 41.26 20.91
N PHE A 396 -5.99 40.14 20.20
CA PHE A 396 -5.75 38.84 20.81
C PHE A 396 -4.60 38.17 20.05
N GLU A 397 -3.40 38.33 20.59
CA GLU A 397 -2.24 37.53 20.25
C GLU A 397 -2.55 36.06 20.56
N SER A 398 -3.04 35.33 19.56
CA SER A 398 -2.95 33.88 19.54
C SER A 398 -1.87 33.46 18.56
N SER A 399 -1.16 32.41 18.97
CA SER A 399 0.14 31.95 18.46
C SER A 399 0.18 31.74 16.95
N GLN A 400 1.07 32.51 16.29
CA GLN A 400 1.61 32.36 14.94
C GLN A 400 0.60 32.28 13.78
N PRO A 401 0.11 33.43 13.27
CA PRO A 401 -0.37 33.48 11.90
C PRO A 401 0.77 33.11 10.95
N SER A 402 0.47 32.37 9.87
CA SER A 402 1.46 31.99 8.86
C SER A 402 2.20 33.25 8.33
N LEU A 403 3.50 33.13 8.03
CA LEU A 403 4.33 34.24 7.53
C LEU A 403 3.66 35.00 6.36
N LYS A 404 2.98 34.27 5.47
CA LYS A 404 2.19 34.84 4.37
C LYS A 404 1.01 35.71 4.83
N TRP A 405 0.35 35.37 5.95
CA TRP A 405 -0.73 36.19 6.52
C TRP A 405 -0.21 37.51 7.12
N ARG A 406 1.01 37.54 7.66
CA ARG A 406 1.64 38.79 8.10
C ARG A 406 2.01 39.69 6.91
N GLU A 407 2.48 39.11 5.82
CA GLU A 407 2.73 39.84 4.57
C GLU A 407 1.44 40.36 3.95
N SER A 408 0.35 39.57 3.98
CA SER A 408 -0.96 40.02 3.53
C SER A 408 -1.54 41.10 4.45
N GLN A 409 -1.39 41.01 5.78
CA GLN A 409 -1.73 42.11 6.71
C GLN A 409 -0.97 43.39 6.41
N GLY A 410 0.32 43.28 6.02
CA GLY A 410 1.11 44.40 5.54
C GLY A 410 0.51 45.06 4.28
N LYS A 411 -0.06 44.27 3.36
CA LYS A 411 -0.80 44.77 2.19
C LYS A 411 -2.18 45.36 2.57
N ILE A 412 -2.91 44.75 3.52
CA ILE A 412 -4.25 45.17 3.98
C ILE A 412 -4.19 46.51 4.72
N ALA A 413 -3.19 46.70 5.58
CA ALA A 413 -3.01 47.93 6.35
C ALA A 413 -2.70 49.15 5.47
N VAL A 414 -2.20 48.93 4.24
CA VAL A 414 -1.87 50.00 3.28
C VAL A 414 -3.09 50.43 2.44
N ALA A 415 -4.09 49.56 2.26
CA ALA A 415 -5.19 49.78 1.33
C ALA A 415 -6.46 50.39 1.94
N GLY A 416 -6.64 50.34 3.27
CA GLY A 416 -7.80 50.93 3.98
C GLY A 416 -9.20 50.35 3.66
N ASN A 417 -9.34 49.56 2.59
CA ASN A 417 -10.61 49.18 1.96
C ASN A 417 -10.91 47.66 1.97
N GLY A 418 -10.20 46.86 2.76
CA GLY A 418 -10.34 45.39 2.79
C GLY A 418 -9.44 44.65 1.79
N LEU A 419 -9.37 43.32 1.90
CA LEU A 419 -8.53 42.46 1.05
C LEU A 419 -9.37 41.80 -0.06
N GLU A 420 -9.01 42.01 -1.32
CA GLU A 420 -9.59 41.23 -2.43
C GLU A 420 -9.07 39.78 -2.39
N VAL A 421 -9.97 38.81 -2.30
CA VAL A 421 -9.62 37.39 -2.14
C VAL A 421 -9.07 36.79 -3.42
N VAL A 422 -9.73 37.02 -4.55
CA VAL A 422 -9.41 36.38 -5.83
C VAL A 422 -7.98 36.64 -6.30
N PRO A 423 -7.45 37.89 -6.30
CA PRO A 423 -6.07 38.14 -6.70
C PRO A 423 -5.04 37.35 -5.88
N VAL A 424 -5.26 37.20 -4.57
CA VAL A 424 -4.39 36.44 -3.68
C VAL A 424 -4.42 34.95 -4.01
N LEU A 425 -5.60 34.38 -4.29
CA LEU A 425 -5.71 32.97 -4.67
C LEU A 425 -5.01 32.69 -6.01
N LEU A 426 -5.07 33.63 -6.95
CA LEU A 426 -4.43 33.51 -8.26
C LEU A 426 -2.89 33.58 -8.19
N GLU A 427 -2.29 34.15 -7.13
CA GLU A 427 -0.84 34.14 -6.92
C GLU A 427 -0.28 32.70 -6.80
N ASP A 428 -1.08 31.74 -6.34
CA ASP A 428 -0.67 30.33 -6.15
C ASP A 428 -0.79 29.47 -7.43
N ALA A 429 -1.09 30.06 -8.60
CA ALA A 429 -1.30 29.35 -9.87
C ALA A 429 -0.18 28.36 -10.23
N GLY A 430 1.08 28.75 -10.00
CA GLY A 430 2.23 27.88 -10.29
C GLY A 430 2.29 26.64 -9.40
N ALA A 431 1.96 26.78 -8.12
CA ALA A 431 1.95 25.67 -7.17
C ALA A 431 0.79 24.71 -7.45
N VAL A 432 -0.40 25.25 -7.74
CA VAL A 432 -1.58 24.44 -8.10
C VAL A 432 -1.38 23.68 -9.41
N ALA A 433 -0.76 24.32 -10.41
CA ALA A 433 -0.45 23.65 -11.67
C ALA A 433 0.48 22.45 -11.43
N ALA A 434 1.61 22.67 -10.76
CA ALA A 434 2.60 21.62 -10.53
C ALA A 434 2.09 20.46 -9.66
N GLU A 435 1.25 20.75 -8.65
CA GLU A 435 0.82 19.72 -7.70
C GLU A 435 -0.49 19.02 -8.06
N ILE A 436 -1.35 19.66 -8.85
CA ILE A 436 -2.71 19.16 -9.12
C ILE A 436 -3.00 19.13 -10.62
N LEU A 437 -2.98 20.27 -11.32
CA LEU A 437 -3.51 20.37 -12.69
C LEU A 437 -2.66 19.60 -13.71
N ASP A 438 -1.34 19.76 -13.66
CA ASP A 438 -0.42 19.12 -14.61
C ASP A 438 -0.32 17.60 -14.38
N LYS A 439 -0.82 17.12 -13.23
CA LYS A 439 -0.89 15.70 -12.86
C LYS A 439 -2.24 15.05 -13.18
N ILE A 440 -3.21 15.78 -13.73
CA ILE A 440 -4.51 15.22 -14.08
C ILE A 440 -4.31 14.19 -15.21
N PRO A 441 -4.60 12.90 -14.97
CA PRO A 441 -4.27 11.85 -15.91
C PRO A 441 -5.21 11.90 -17.13
N ILE A 442 -4.66 11.64 -18.32
CA ILE A 442 -5.43 11.42 -19.55
C ILE A 442 -6.33 12.64 -19.91
N ALA A 443 -5.97 13.83 -19.42
CA ALA A 443 -6.71 15.06 -19.73
C ALA A 443 -6.65 15.37 -21.24
N LEU A 444 -5.47 15.21 -21.86
CA LEU A 444 -5.29 15.43 -23.29
C LEU A 444 -6.23 14.56 -24.12
N ASP A 445 -6.30 13.25 -23.84
CA ASP A 445 -7.15 12.33 -24.57
C ASP A 445 -8.64 12.63 -24.36
N LEU A 446 -9.05 13.03 -23.15
CA LEU A 446 -10.43 13.46 -22.89
C LEU A 446 -10.79 14.68 -23.74
N PHE A 447 -9.96 15.72 -23.75
CA PHE A 447 -10.22 16.91 -24.56
C PHE A 447 -10.19 16.61 -26.05
N ALA A 448 -9.25 15.78 -26.50
CA ALA A 448 -9.19 15.34 -27.90
C ALA A 448 -10.45 14.55 -28.30
N HIS A 449 -10.99 13.72 -27.39
CA HIS A 449 -12.22 12.97 -27.60
C HIS A 449 -13.44 13.90 -27.72
N LEU A 450 -13.53 14.90 -26.84
CA LEU A 450 -14.65 15.85 -26.78
C LEU A 450 -14.63 16.91 -27.89
N LEU A 451 -13.45 17.31 -28.36
CA LEU A 451 -13.29 18.36 -29.38
C LEU A 451 -13.27 17.80 -30.80
N PHE A 452 -12.58 16.68 -31.00
CA PHE A 452 -12.25 16.17 -32.34
C PHE A 452 -12.80 14.79 -32.62
N GLU A 453 -13.63 14.23 -31.72
CA GLU A 453 -14.21 12.90 -31.88
C GLU A 453 -13.15 11.80 -32.10
N THR A 454 -11.97 11.99 -31.49
CA THR A 454 -10.91 10.98 -31.53
C THR A 454 -11.32 9.74 -30.73
N PRO A 455 -11.03 8.51 -31.18
CA PRO A 455 -11.34 7.31 -30.40
C PRO A 455 -10.64 7.30 -29.04
N LEU A 456 -11.34 6.86 -28.00
CA LEU A 456 -10.79 6.77 -26.64
C LEU A 456 -10.30 5.35 -26.37
N THR A 457 -9.12 5.21 -25.79
CA THR A 457 -8.56 3.89 -25.48
C THR A 457 -9.13 3.37 -24.16
N VAL A 458 -9.81 2.23 -24.20
CA VAL A 458 -10.36 1.52 -23.03
C VAL A 458 -9.76 0.13 -23.00
N ASP A 459 -8.93 -0.16 -22.00
CA ASP A 459 -8.30 -1.47 -21.80
C ASP A 459 -7.55 -1.98 -23.04
N ASN A 460 -6.81 -1.08 -23.71
CA ASN A 460 -6.10 -1.27 -24.99
C ASN A 460 -6.99 -1.45 -26.22
N ILE A 461 -8.30 -1.20 -26.13
CA ILE A 461 -9.23 -1.21 -27.24
C ILE A 461 -9.57 0.23 -27.62
N SER A 462 -9.43 0.56 -28.90
CA SER A 462 -9.82 1.87 -29.43
C SER A 462 -11.34 1.91 -29.62
N CYS A 463 -12.02 2.71 -28.80
CA CYS A 463 -13.49 2.82 -28.80
C CYS A 463 -13.94 4.10 -29.49
N LEU A 464 -14.90 3.97 -30.41
CA LEU A 464 -15.45 5.11 -31.14
C LEU A 464 -16.24 6.05 -30.20
N PRO A 465 -16.30 7.36 -30.51
CA PRO A 465 -17.15 8.32 -29.83
C PRO A 465 -18.61 7.87 -29.75
N GLY A 466 -19.25 8.14 -28.61
CA GLY A 466 -20.63 7.72 -28.35
C GLY A 466 -20.84 6.23 -28.10
N SER A 467 -19.82 5.38 -28.28
CA SER A 467 -19.94 3.96 -27.90
C SER A 467 -20.06 3.80 -26.38
N PRO A 468 -20.82 2.82 -25.86
CA PRO A 468 -20.98 2.61 -24.41
C PRO A 468 -19.66 2.56 -23.60
N PRO A 469 -18.60 1.82 -24.02
CA PRO A 469 -17.34 1.80 -23.26
C PRO A 469 -16.60 3.15 -23.31
N ALA A 470 -16.64 3.87 -24.45
CA ALA A 470 -16.05 5.20 -24.55
C ALA A 470 -16.80 6.20 -23.66
N MET A 471 -18.13 6.16 -23.65
CA MET A 471 -18.97 7.00 -22.81
C MET A 471 -18.66 6.80 -21.33
N GLN A 472 -18.60 5.55 -20.86
CA GLN A 472 -18.30 5.25 -19.46
C GLN A 472 -16.89 5.73 -19.06
N ARG A 473 -15.89 5.57 -19.95
CA ARG A 473 -14.53 6.05 -19.71
C ARG A 473 -14.45 7.57 -19.71
N ALA A 474 -15.07 8.23 -20.69
CA ALA A 474 -15.13 9.69 -20.79
C ALA A 474 -15.83 10.30 -19.57
N GLU A 475 -16.87 9.66 -19.06
CA GLU A 475 -17.59 10.08 -17.86
C GLU A 475 -16.68 10.04 -16.63
N ALA A 476 -15.98 8.92 -16.41
CA ALA A 476 -15.02 8.81 -15.31
C ALA A 476 -13.87 9.82 -15.40
N LEU A 477 -13.38 10.12 -16.60
CA LEU A 477 -12.34 11.13 -16.82
C LEU A 477 -12.87 12.55 -16.55
N LEU A 478 -14.10 12.84 -16.97
CA LEU A 478 -14.76 14.13 -16.76
C LEU A 478 -15.06 14.37 -15.27
N GLU A 479 -15.59 13.36 -14.58
CA GLU A 479 -15.79 13.40 -13.13
C GLU A 479 -14.47 13.66 -12.39
N ASN A 480 -13.41 12.94 -12.76
CA ASN A 480 -12.09 13.11 -12.18
C ASN A 480 -11.52 14.52 -12.44
N LEU A 481 -11.62 15.02 -13.67
CA LEU A 481 -11.19 16.37 -14.04
C LEU A 481 -11.91 17.41 -13.17
N ALA A 482 -13.23 17.33 -13.03
CA ALA A 482 -14.01 18.26 -12.23
C ALA A 482 -13.59 18.24 -10.75
N ILE A 483 -13.39 17.05 -10.15
CA ILE A 483 -12.96 16.90 -8.76
C ILE A 483 -11.55 17.43 -8.54
N GLN A 484 -10.62 17.19 -9.48
CA GLN A 484 -9.25 17.66 -9.39
C GLN A 484 -9.15 19.18 -9.55
N VAL A 485 -9.86 19.76 -10.52
CA VAL A 485 -9.94 21.23 -10.67
C VAL A 485 -10.56 21.86 -9.42
N ALA A 486 -11.62 21.28 -8.87
CA ALA A 486 -12.22 21.75 -7.62
C ALA A 486 -11.23 21.70 -6.45
N SER A 487 -10.43 20.64 -6.37
CA SER A 487 -9.37 20.51 -5.37
C SER A 487 -8.29 21.59 -5.56
N GLY A 488 -7.95 21.90 -6.81
CA GLY A 488 -7.08 23.01 -7.18
C GLY A 488 -7.63 24.40 -6.83
N VAL A 489 -8.95 24.59 -6.87
CA VAL A 489 -9.59 25.86 -6.44
C VAL A 489 -9.54 26.03 -4.92
N VAL A 490 -9.69 24.94 -4.17
CA VAL A 490 -9.71 24.96 -2.70
C VAL A 490 -8.31 25.01 -2.10
N GLN A 491 -7.28 24.50 -2.78
CA GLN A 491 -5.92 24.48 -2.25
C GLN A 491 -5.38 25.89 -1.89
N PRO A 492 -5.48 26.92 -2.75
CA PRO A 492 -5.05 28.28 -2.40
C PRO A 492 -5.88 28.89 -1.28
N LEU A 493 -7.17 28.54 -1.20
CA LEU A 493 -8.05 28.97 -0.11
C LEU A 493 -7.53 28.45 1.24
N LEU A 494 -7.11 27.18 1.29
CA LEU A 494 -6.51 26.56 2.48
C LEU A 494 -5.13 27.14 2.81
N ASN A 495 -4.35 27.53 1.82
CA ASN A 495 -3.01 28.09 2.04
C ASN A 495 -3.06 29.51 2.58
N ASN A 496 -4.00 30.32 2.08
CA ASN A 496 -4.03 31.76 2.33
C ASN A 496 -5.12 32.17 3.32
N PHE A 497 -6.22 31.43 3.44
CA PHE A 497 -7.41 31.87 4.19
C PHE A 497 -8.03 30.84 5.13
N ALA A 498 -7.31 29.75 5.45
CA ALA A 498 -7.78 28.70 6.35
C ALA A 498 -8.32 29.21 7.70
N ASP A 499 -7.73 30.26 8.27
CA ASP A 499 -8.09 30.75 9.60
C ASP A 499 -9.06 31.95 9.61
N VAL A 500 -9.49 32.43 8.44
CA VAL A 500 -10.39 33.59 8.37
C VAL A 500 -11.82 33.21 8.74
N GLU A 501 -12.36 33.86 9.76
CA GLU A 501 -13.68 33.53 10.31
C GLU A 501 -14.82 33.67 9.28
N GLU A 502 -14.81 34.72 8.46
CA GLU A 502 -15.81 34.90 7.40
C GLU A 502 -15.76 33.77 6.35
N ILE A 503 -14.56 33.30 6.01
CA ILE A 503 -14.36 32.17 5.09
C ILE A 503 -14.87 30.88 5.73
N LYS A 504 -14.54 30.63 7.00
CA LYS A 504 -15.04 29.46 7.75
C LYS A 504 -16.56 29.42 7.77
N GLN A 505 -17.19 30.55 8.05
CA GLN A 505 -18.65 30.66 8.16
C GLN A 505 -19.36 30.54 6.81
N THR A 506 -18.71 30.96 5.72
CA THR A 506 -19.32 30.95 4.38
C THR A 506 -19.07 29.65 3.64
N PHE A 507 -17.85 29.11 3.70
CA PHE A 507 -17.41 28.01 2.85
C PHE A 507 -17.27 26.68 3.59
N TYR A 508 -16.84 26.67 4.85
CA TYR A 508 -16.39 25.44 5.51
C TYR A 508 -17.49 24.68 6.25
N ASP A 509 -17.40 23.35 6.23
CA ASP A 509 -18.32 22.48 6.96
C ASP A 509 -18.29 22.80 8.45
N GLY A 510 -19.47 22.75 9.10
CA GLY A 510 -19.61 22.99 10.54
C GLY A 510 -18.72 22.10 11.40
N LYS A 511 -18.42 20.89 10.93
CA LYS A 511 -17.53 19.93 11.59
C LYS A 511 -16.06 20.34 11.52
N LEU A 512 -15.69 21.30 10.68
CA LEU A 512 -14.31 21.73 10.41
C LEU A 512 -14.13 23.25 10.62
N ILE A 513 -14.81 23.83 11.62
CA ILE A 513 -14.69 25.27 11.93
C ILE A 513 -13.51 25.55 12.88
N SER A 514 -13.22 24.64 13.81
CA SER A 514 -12.17 24.93 14.80
C SER A 514 -10.78 24.95 14.15
N THR A 515 -9.92 25.87 14.58
CA THR A 515 -8.53 25.96 14.12
C THR A 515 -7.81 24.62 14.22
N ARG A 516 -8.03 23.85 15.29
CA ARG A 516 -7.45 22.51 15.46
C ARG A 516 -7.89 21.53 14.37
N GLN A 517 -9.18 21.53 14.01
CA GLN A 517 -9.70 20.64 12.96
C GLN A 517 -9.17 21.01 11.59
N ILE A 518 -9.09 22.32 11.30
CA ILE A 518 -8.54 22.83 10.04
C ILE A 518 -7.06 22.46 9.92
N GLU A 519 -6.27 22.66 10.97
CA GLU A 519 -4.86 22.25 10.97
C GLU A 519 -4.68 20.73 10.86
N ARG A 520 -5.51 19.93 11.52
CA ARG A 520 -5.52 18.46 11.32
C ARG A 520 -5.81 18.11 9.86
N PHE A 521 -6.81 18.75 9.25
CA PHE A 521 -7.18 18.54 7.86
C PHE A 521 -6.03 18.91 6.90
N ARG A 522 -5.41 20.09 7.07
CA ARG A 522 -4.25 20.53 6.28
C ARG A 522 -3.03 19.61 6.45
N ASN A 523 -2.80 19.11 7.65
CA ASN A 523 -1.75 18.13 7.91
C ASN A 523 -2.02 16.79 7.23
N ASN A 524 -3.27 16.32 7.23
CA ASN A 524 -3.67 15.11 6.50
C ASN A 524 -3.47 15.27 4.99
N LEU A 525 -3.84 16.43 4.41
CA LEU A 525 -3.57 16.74 3.00
C LEU A 525 -2.06 16.78 2.71
N SER A 526 -1.27 17.41 3.58
CA SER A 526 0.20 17.46 3.44
C SER A 526 0.81 16.05 3.47
N TRP A 527 0.26 15.16 4.30
CA TRP A 527 0.65 13.75 4.32
C TRP A 527 0.27 13.01 3.05
N LYS A 528 -0.94 13.25 2.51
CA LYS A 528 -1.36 12.72 1.21
C LYS A 528 -0.35 13.06 0.11
N TYR A 529 -0.01 14.35 -0.08
CA TYR A 529 0.93 14.76 -1.13
C TYR A 529 2.29 14.05 -1.02
N ARG A 530 2.82 13.95 0.20
CA ARG A 530 4.10 13.24 0.45
C ARG A 530 3.97 11.75 0.17
N TRP A 531 2.92 11.12 0.67
CA TRP A 531 2.68 9.69 0.50
C TRP A 531 2.48 9.32 -0.97
N ASP A 532 1.74 10.15 -1.71
CA ASP A 532 1.53 9.97 -3.14
C ASP A 532 2.84 10.09 -3.91
N SER A 533 3.63 11.13 -3.65
CA SER A 533 4.92 11.36 -4.30
C SER A 533 5.95 10.25 -4.05
N TYR A 534 6.03 9.70 -2.84
CA TYR A 534 7.04 8.71 -2.48
C TYR A 534 6.63 7.26 -2.73
N PHE A 535 5.34 6.94 -2.68
CA PHE A 535 4.87 5.54 -2.67
C PHE A 535 3.75 5.24 -3.65
N VAL A 536 2.66 6.01 -3.63
CA VAL A 536 1.47 5.65 -4.42
C VAL A 536 1.72 5.86 -5.91
N GLU A 537 2.31 6.98 -6.28
CA GLU A 537 2.53 7.36 -7.68
C GLU A 537 3.60 6.49 -8.35
N PRO A 538 4.80 6.27 -7.75
CA PRO A 538 5.79 5.38 -8.36
C PRO A 538 5.29 3.94 -8.51
N LYS A 539 4.52 3.44 -7.51
CA LYS A 539 3.85 2.14 -7.61
C LYS A 539 2.82 2.12 -8.73
N ALA A 540 2.03 3.18 -8.88
CA ALA A 540 1.03 3.28 -9.94
C ALA A 540 1.65 3.35 -11.34
N ILE A 541 2.77 4.07 -11.49
CA ILE A 541 3.57 4.11 -12.72
C ILE A 541 4.10 2.71 -13.06
N PHE A 542 4.69 2.01 -12.09
CA PHE A 542 5.18 0.63 -12.28
C PHE A 542 4.07 -0.36 -12.66
N GLU A 543 2.91 -0.26 -12.01
CA GLU A 543 1.74 -1.11 -12.28
C GLU A 543 0.92 -0.65 -13.51
N SER A 544 1.38 0.37 -14.26
CA SER A 544 0.68 0.94 -15.43
C SER A 544 -0.78 1.28 -15.16
N ARG A 545 -1.03 1.94 -14.02
CA ARG A 545 -2.36 2.34 -13.59
C ARG A 545 -2.46 3.84 -13.33
N PHE A 546 -3.63 4.39 -13.60
CA PHE A 546 -4.06 5.68 -13.09
C PHE A 546 -5.20 5.49 -12.10
N TRP A 547 -5.26 6.41 -11.16
CA TRP A 547 -6.36 6.50 -10.21
C TRP A 547 -7.27 7.65 -10.59
N LEU A 548 -8.57 7.37 -10.69
CA LEU A 548 -9.59 8.37 -10.99
C LEU A 548 -10.55 8.49 -9.81
N TYR A 549 -10.96 9.72 -9.53
CA TYR A 549 -12.11 9.99 -8.67
C TYR A 549 -13.39 9.98 -9.50
N VAL A 550 -14.39 9.22 -9.04
CA VAL A 550 -15.68 9.06 -9.73
C VAL A 550 -16.83 9.30 -8.76
N LEU A 551 -17.96 9.75 -9.30
CA LEU A 551 -19.19 10.01 -8.56
C LEU A 551 -20.02 8.72 -8.51
N GLY A 552 -20.04 8.07 -7.34
CA GLY A 552 -20.91 6.94 -7.07
C GLY A 552 -22.22 7.35 -6.39
N GLU A 553 -23.16 6.42 -6.28
CA GLU A 553 -24.48 6.69 -5.67
C GLU A 553 -24.43 7.16 -4.21
N ARG A 554 -23.38 6.77 -3.48
CA ARG A 554 -23.19 7.06 -2.05
C ARG A 554 -22.17 8.15 -1.77
N GLY A 555 -21.47 8.64 -2.79
CA GLY A 555 -20.29 9.49 -2.58
C GLY A 555 -19.23 9.35 -3.65
N ILE A 556 -18.16 10.13 -3.49
CA ILE A 556 -16.97 10.10 -4.32
C ILE A 556 -16.19 8.82 -4.02
N GLN A 557 -15.90 8.05 -5.05
CA GLN A 557 -15.15 6.80 -4.99
C GLN A 557 -13.88 6.90 -5.83
N ARG A 558 -12.96 5.95 -5.63
CA ARG A 558 -11.72 5.87 -6.39
C ARG A 558 -11.72 4.59 -7.21
N ILE A 559 -11.49 4.69 -8.51
CA ILE A 559 -11.30 3.55 -9.40
C ILE A 559 -9.90 3.57 -10.00
N SER A 560 -9.39 2.40 -10.38
CA SER A 560 -8.14 2.28 -11.12
C SER A 560 -8.42 1.96 -12.59
N ILE A 561 -7.64 2.57 -13.47
CA ILE A 561 -7.72 2.33 -14.91
C ILE A 561 -6.33 1.94 -15.41
N TYR A 562 -6.27 1.04 -16.39
CA TYR A 562 -5.01 0.67 -17.01
C TYR A 562 -4.67 1.66 -18.14
N ALA A 563 -3.41 2.11 -18.18
CA ALA A 563 -2.85 2.84 -19.31
C ALA A 563 -1.32 2.65 -19.34
N PRO A 564 -0.68 2.54 -20.52
CA PRO A 564 0.78 2.43 -20.60
C PRO A 564 1.49 3.67 -20.04
N ARG A 565 2.40 3.50 -19.08
CA ARG A 565 3.15 4.60 -18.42
C ARG A 565 4.67 4.50 -18.56
N ASN A 566 5.13 3.94 -19.68
CA ASN A 566 6.56 3.64 -19.92
C ASN A 566 7.45 4.89 -19.90
N GLN A 567 6.96 6.02 -20.44
CA GLN A 567 7.73 7.27 -20.46
C GLN A 567 7.94 7.82 -19.05
N GLU A 568 6.89 7.78 -18.21
CA GLU A 568 6.94 8.22 -16.82
C GLU A 568 7.82 7.28 -15.98
N LEU A 569 7.74 5.97 -16.22
CA LEU A 569 8.60 4.97 -15.58
C LEU A 569 10.08 5.24 -15.84
N ALA A 570 10.43 5.65 -17.06
CA ALA A 570 11.80 5.99 -17.44
C ALA A 570 12.30 7.31 -16.81
N GLN A 571 11.38 8.18 -16.38
CA GLN A 571 11.70 9.46 -15.73
C GLN A 571 11.85 9.33 -14.20
N LEU A 572 11.44 8.20 -13.60
CA LEU A 572 11.59 7.98 -12.17
C LEU A 572 13.07 7.99 -11.76
N SER A 573 13.37 8.66 -10.65
CA SER A 573 14.72 8.77 -10.11
C SER A 573 14.75 8.70 -8.58
N GLY A 574 15.94 8.53 -8.02
CA GLY A 574 16.17 8.48 -6.58
C GLY A 574 15.36 7.39 -5.88
N TRP A 575 14.63 7.77 -4.83
CA TRP A 575 13.82 6.83 -4.04
C TRP A 575 12.67 6.19 -4.85
N GLN A 576 12.07 6.92 -5.80
CA GLN A 576 10.95 6.42 -6.59
C GLN A 576 11.39 5.24 -7.46
N LEU A 577 12.56 5.33 -8.10
CA LEU A 577 13.18 4.24 -8.85
C LEU A 577 13.60 3.08 -7.93
N ALA A 578 14.13 3.38 -6.74
CA ALA A 578 14.48 2.34 -5.78
C ALA A 578 13.24 1.51 -5.37
N LEU A 579 12.10 2.17 -5.16
CA LEU A 579 10.84 1.49 -4.84
C LEU A 579 10.39 0.56 -5.97
N THR A 580 10.45 1.00 -7.23
CA THR A 580 10.06 0.13 -8.37
C THR A 580 10.99 -1.07 -8.52
N LEU A 581 12.31 -0.88 -8.33
CA LEU A 581 13.29 -1.98 -8.33
C LEU A 581 13.03 -2.98 -7.19
N VAL A 582 12.62 -2.52 -6.00
CA VAL A 582 12.24 -3.41 -4.90
C VAL A 582 10.99 -4.22 -5.24
N LEU A 583 10.00 -3.61 -5.88
CA LEU A 583 8.79 -4.31 -6.34
C LEU A 583 9.14 -5.36 -7.42
N GLU A 584 9.98 -5.01 -8.37
CA GLU A 584 10.46 -5.93 -9.41
C GLU A 584 11.26 -7.09 -8.82
N ALA A 585 12.21 -6.80 -7.91
CA ALA A 585 13.02 -7.82 -7.25
C ALA A 585 12.16 -8.77 -6.41
N ARG A 586 11.17 -8.23 -5.69
CA ARG A 586 10.18 -9.01 -4.94
C ARG A 586 9.46 -9.99 -5.88
N ASP A 587 8.98 -9.53 -7.02
CA ASP A 587 8.21 -10.38 -7.94
C ASP A 587 9.09 -11.41 -8.66
N ALA A 588 10.37 -11.10 -8.88
CA ALA A 588 11.36 -12.05 -9.39
C ALA A 588 11.77 -13.12 -8.35
N ILE A 589 11.81 -12.78 -7.06
CA ILE A 589 12.26 -13.66 -5.97
C ILE A 589 11.10 -14.49 -5.40
N ALA A 590 9.88 -13.96 -5.37
CA ALA A 590 8.72 -14.60 -4.74
C ALA A 590 8.46 -16.05 -5.19
N PRO A 591 8.55 -16.42 -6.49
CA PRO A 591 8.35 -17.80 -6.92
C PRO A 591 9.39 -18.77 -6.34
N ARG A 592 10.64 -18.33 -6.26
CA ARG A 592 11.76 -19.15 -5.75
C ARG A 592 11.63 -19.39 -4.25
N VAL A 593 11.32 -18.35 -3.49
CA VAL A 593 11.09 -18.46 -2.04
C VAL A 593 9.90 -19.38 -1.77
N ARG A 594 8.80 -19.23 -2.53
CA ARG A 594 7.63 -20.10 -2.40
C ARG A 594 7.96 -21.58 -2.66
N ALA A 595 8.81 -21.87 -3.65
CA ALA A 595 9.25 -23.23 -3.95
C ALA A 595 10.13 -23.85 -2.84
N VAL A 596 10.99 -23.05 -2.19
CA VAL A 596 11.79 -23.52 -1.06
C VAL A 596 10.91 -23.82 0.16
N ILE A 597 9.96 -22.94 0.47
CA ILE A 597 9.03 -23.11 1.58
C ILE A 597 8.13 -24.34 1.35
N SER A 598 7.63 -24.56 0.13
CA SER A 598 6.79 -25.73 -0.16
C SER A 598 7.57 -27.06 -0.06
N LEU A 599 8.85 -27.06 -0.45
CA LEU A 599 9.73 -28.22 -0.30
C LEU A 599 10.01 -28.54 1.18
N LEU A 600 10.30 -27.52 1.99
CA LEU A 600 10.47 -27.68 3.43
C LEU A 600 9.17 -28.14 4.11
N GLY A 601 8.02 -27.57 3.73
CA GLY A 601 6.72 -27.98 4.23
C GLY A 601 6.41 -29.44 3.91
N THR A 602 6.70 -29.89 2.69
CA THR A 602 6.55 -31.30 2.28
C THR A 602 7.46 -32.21 3.09
N GLY A 603 8.71 -31.80 3.33
CA GLY A 603 9.65 -32.52 4.18
C GLY A 603 9.17 -32.65 5.63
N VAL A 604 8.65 -31.57 6.22
CA VAL A 604 8.10 -31.55 7.58
C VAL A 604 6.87 -32.47 7.67
N VAL A 605 5.95 -32.39 6.72
CA VAL A 605 4.77 -33.28 6.66
C VAL A 605 5.20 -34.74 6.52
N TYR A 606 6.20 -35.05 5.71
CA TYR A 606 6.74 -36.40 5.57
C TYR A 606 7.33 -36.92 6.89
N VAL A 607 8.13 -36.11 7.59
CA VAL A 607 8.71 -36.51 8.88
C VAL A 607 7.62 -36.77 9.93
N LEU A 608 6.62 -35.88 10.02
CA LEU A 608 5.50 -36.04 10.97
C LEU A 608 4.65 -37.28 10.66
N THR A 609 4.29 -37.49 9.40
CA THR A 609 3.34 -38.56 9.03
C THR A 609 4.02 -39.92 8.88
N GLN A 610 5.16 -39.99 8.20
CA GLN A 610 5.82 -41.26 7.86
C GLN A 610 6.83 -41.70 8.90
N VAL A 611 7.61 -40.79 9.48
CA VAL A 611 8.65 -41.17 10.44
C VAL A 611 8.07 -41.27 11.84
N ILE A 612 7.43 -40.20 12.33
CA ILE A 612 6.85 -40.16 13.68
C ILE A 612 5.57 -40.99 13.74
N GLY A 613 4.66 -40.82 12.77
CA GLY A 613 3.40 -41.56 12.73
C GLY A 613 3.58 -43.09 12.66
N ARG A 614 4.52 -43.59 11.84
CA ARG A 614 4.84 -45.03 11.83
C ARG A 614 5.58 -45.48 13.08
N GLY A 615 6.44 -44.64 13.66
CA GLY A 615 7.12 -44.92 14.92
C GLY A 615 6.13 -45.15 16.07
N ILE A 616 5.16 -44.26 16.25
CA ILE A 616 4.08 -44.40 17.24
C ILE A 616 3.23 -45.63 16.92
N GLY A 617 2.89 -45.86 15.65
CA GLY A 617 2.11 -47.01 15.22
C GLY A 617 2.78 -48.36 15.54
N LEU A 618 4.11 -48.46 15.41
CA LEU A 618 4.88 -49.66 15.75
C LEU A 618 4.98 -49.87 17.26
N ILE A 619 5.17 -48.80 18.04
CA ILE A 619 5.18 -48.87 19.50
C ILE A 619 3.81 -49.31 20.02
N GLY A 620 2.72 -48.73 19.51
CA GLY A 620 1.36 -49.14 19.84
C GLY A 620 1.10 -50.62 19.52
N ARG A 621 1.58 -51.10 18.37
CA ARG A 621 1.48 -52.53 18.00
C ARG A 621 2.26 -53.45 18.94
N GLY A 622 3.46 -53.03 19.35
CA GLY A 622 4.29 -53.76 20.31
C GLY A 622 3.66 -53.84 21.71
N VAL A 623 3.04 -52.75 22.19
CA VAL A 623 2.32 -52.73 23.48
C VAL A 623 1.09 -53.64 23.44
N ILE A 624 0.31 -53.61 22.35
CA ILE A 624 -0.85 -54.48 22.18
C ILE A 624 -0.45 -55.96 22.11
N GLN A 625 0.66 -56.30 21.43
CA GLN A 625 1.20 -57.66 21.41
C GLN A 625 1.74 -58.10 22.78
N GLY A 626 2.39 -57.20 23.53
CA GLY A 626 2.89 -57.49 24.88
C GLY A 626 1.77 -57.74 25.90
N ILE A 627 0.70 -56.95 25.85
CA ILE A 627 -0.49 -57.15 26.69
C ILE A 627 -1.21 -58.45 26.31
N GLY A 628 -1.30 -58.76 25.01
CA GLY A 628 -1.88 -60.01 24.50
C GLY A 628 -1.18 -61.28 25.04
N ASN A 629 0.15 -61.29 25.11
CA ASN A 629 0.90 -62.42 25.66
C ASN A 629 0.76 -62.52 27.19
N SER A 630 0.77 -61.39 27.92
CA SER A 630 0.64 -61.41 29.38
C SER A 630 -0.73 -61.93 29.87
N LEU A 631 -1.79 -61.76 29.07
CA LEU A 631 -3.12 -62.32 29.36
C LEU A 631 -3.21 -63.81 29.01
N GLN A 632 -2.38 -64.30 28.08
CA GLN A 632 -2.32 -65.70 27.72
C GLN A 632 -1.54 -66.53 28.75
N ASP A 633 -0.48 -65.96 29.35
CA ASP A 633 0.24 -66.58 30.46
C ASP A 633 -0.60 -66.65 31.75
N SER A 634 -1.52 -65.71 31.98
CA SER A 634 -2.45 -65.76 33.12
C SER A 634 -3.51 -66.88 33.02
N LYS A 635 -3.68 -67.49 31.83
CA LYS A 635 -4.59 -68.62 31.60
C LYS A 635 -3.93 -70.00 31.68
N PHE A 636 -2.61 -70.08 31.75
CA PHE A 636 -1.88 -71.37 31.86
C PHE A 636 -1.27 -71.65 33.25
N GLY A 637 -1.47 -70.76 34.23
CA GLY A 637 -0.99 -70.95 35.62
C GLY A 637 -1.91 -71.74 36.57
N LYS A 638 -2.91 -72.47 36.06
CA LYS A 638 -3.78 -73.34 36.89
C LYS A 638 -3.92 -74.71 36.24
N ASN A 639 -2.90 -75.55 36.45
CA ASN A 639 -2.96 -77.00 36.64
C ASN A 639 -1.54 -77.57 36.45
N GLY A 640 -0.95 -78.09 37.52
CA GLY A 640 0.34 -78.79 37.51
C GLY A 640 1.18 -78.43 38.72
#